data_AF-A0A147BD28-F1
#
_entry.id   AF-A0A147BD28-F1
#
_cell.length_a   1.000
_cell.length_b   1.000
_cell.length_c   1.000
_cell.angle_alpha   90.00
_cell.angle_beta   90.00
_cell.angle_gamma   90.00
#
_symmetry.space_group_name_H-M   'P 1'
#
loop_
_entity.id
_entity.type
_entity.pdbx_description
1 polymer ?
#
loop_
_entity_poly.entity_id
_entity_poly.type
_entity_poly.pdbx_seq_one_letter_code
_entity_poly.pdbx_strand_id
1 'polypeptide(L)'
;IRDWMGRFDGIPNVAKRMARMGQCFSSTEQAVLVRKHEVRMVPDMEGGAHPVSRKPYVFSDGVGMMSVPLAQEVYKVMKLKEQPSAIQIRYAGAKGMLCVNPELPNQKLLYLRPSMQKFPCTSSDYLEVVKVSAPRSVTLNRPLITILEQLGVPADVFIRLQDDMILEFTDALVCERNAVEMLSSWAKLALPFQDLTRAGFQLTLDPFFRSLLLAVYRNAVAGLRYKTRIALPVDRARNMLGVVDTTGVLRYGQVFVQCSEMGARASQQGPPKCRVITGQVLVTKCPCLHPGDVRKFTAIDEPRLHHVVDCIVFPGQGHRPHPDEMAGSDLDGDEYIVIWEPSLLFPGHNKQPMNFSDRNPEPERGEITINDMIQFLCNYIKNDSIGILSNAHLAWADQEEEGIYSRRCLAIAEKISICLDFAKSGRTAYLRREERPMFYPDFMEKGSHKISYRSDRVLGLLYRTCRSLEAAVGSLGHRHVDAGRCLALDVPGWQRYESAALAALADYNTRLRRILNQYGIASEGEAMACMVSTYDTYHNAQSDKLNMEDLVEKMTKFLTETTREVFFSELLTELKEEGLEDDEEERTRRKMQKASAWYMVTYSPDRPNTGLFSFPWCVADVLVEVLRRATPEQKRWCPDVLSKKIDDLIENNAVPVEGGNDAFRMAYAIIERWLRGETLLGQSADGKPGLCKGCLLKVYDDFLSSQKLSWSPSSARGKDMQLHEAEITEVSKVAEGKSEGQGNFTGVLACTKQECLVERQLPETCIPGGGPGDVGAIGGNLDAKCYDGPLAQIGQDGDYKSCPTFPKTQQNSREASPSLNSVISSSMQDPNEKESLDANEAADPIWKPKSSAAPRDGDKNRGVEVAPKLNSPPSKDEPSAGTLVVRFLRWCLEHLELPKELCPHNVCSGGGYEGHRQTHRLPMVALRTYSSLAVSLDPCHLGLPCDPTLHEPHQEVTERDPVRIPIANPAFHRKLKENIDEVRELLKRWTGVQDVHIQWQEDGGSYIVVTSMGRDWQIWYLEELLMQRWLPQAIDKGSLDEFLVVKGACQQ
;
A
#
# COMPACT_ATOMS: atom_id res chain seq x y z
N ILE A 1 43.30 -3.40 4.31
CA ILE A 1 41.80 -3.36 4.32
C ILE A 1 41.25 -4.55 5.09
N ARG A 2 41.48 -5.80 4.65
CA ARG A 2 40.96 -7.00 5.35
C ARG A 2 41.40 -7.06 6.82
N ASP A 3 42.63 -6.65 7.10
CA ASP A 3 43.26 -6.58 8.43
C ASP A 3 42.57 -5.55 9.35
N TRP A 4 41.95 -4.52 8.77
CA TRP A 4 41.10 -3.56 9.49
C TRP A 4 39.69 -4.11 9.73
N MET A 5 39.17 -5.01 8.89
CA MET A 5 37.84 -5.60 9.07
C MET A 5 37.79 -6.55 10.28
N GLY A 6 38.87 -7.32 10.50
CA GLY A 6 38.97 -8.33 11.57
C GLY A 6 39.76 -9.56 11.12
N ARG A 7 39.79 -10.61 11.95
CA ARG A 7 40.41 -11.90 11.59
C ARG A 7 39.35 -12.92 11.23
N PHE A 8 39.45 -13.51 10.04
CA PHE A 8 38.44 -14.42 9.46
C PHE A 8 38.96 -15.84 9.25
N ASP A 9 40.22 -16.10 9.63
CA ASP A 9 40.97 -17.32 9.28
C ASP A 9 40.40 -18.55 9.97
N GLY A 10 39.89 -18.37 11.20
CA GLY A 10 39.12 -19.36 11.96
C GLY A 10 37.70 -19.63 11.42
N ILE A 11 37.31 -19.08 10.27
CA ILE A 11 36.08 -19.42 9.56
C ILE A 11 36.44 -20.29 8.34
N PRO A 12 36.33 -21.63 8.43
CA PRO A 12 36.81 -22.55 7.39
C PRO A 12 35.80 -22.80 6.26
N ASN A 13 34.75 -22.00 6.09
CA ASN A 13 33.77 -22.12 5.00
C ASN A 13 33.70 -20.81 4.21
N VAL A 14 33.75 -20.85 2.87
CA VAL A 14 33.91 -19.64 2.05
C VAL A 14 32.70 -18.71 2.13
N ALA A 15 31.48 -19.27 2.07
CA ALA A 15 30.24 -18.51 2.18
C ALA A 15 30.14 -17.83 3.53
N LYS A 16 30.32 -18.58 4.63
CA LYS A 16 30.32 -18.06 6.00
C LYS A 16 31.40 -16.98 6.20
N ARG A 17 32.60 -17.16 5.62
CA ARG A 17 33.71 -16.19 5.68
C ARG A 17 33.35 -14.89 4.98
N MET A 18 32.83 -14.96 3.75
CA MET A 18 32.42 -13.77 2.98
C MET A 18 31.20 -13.08 3.58
N ALA A 19 30.22 -13.83 4.10
CA ALA A 19 29.08 -13.26 4.82
C ALA A 19 29.51 -12.48 6.09
N ARG A 20 30.59 -12.88 6.77
CA ARG A 20 31.16 -12.12 7.89
C ARG A 20 31.93 -10.88 7.43
N MET A 21 32.73 -10.96 6.36
CA MET A 21 33.34 -9.76 5.74
C MET A 21 32.27 -8.75 5.28
N GLY A 22 31.14 -9.24 4.75
CA GLY A 22 30.00 -8.42 4.36
C GLY A 22 29.37 -7.61 5.50
N GLN A 23 29.51 -8.06 6.76
CA GLN A 23 28.95 -7.32 7.91
C GLN A 23 29.64 -5.98 8.14
N CYS A 24 30.91 -5.83 7.73
CA CYS A 24 31.67 -4.57 7.78
C CYS A 24 31.21 -3.53 6.75
N PHE A 25 30.24 -3.87 5.88
CA PHE A 25 29.58 -2.97 4.95
C PHE A 25 28.09 -2.77 5.30
N SER A 26 27.70 -3.04 6.55
CA SER A 26 26.35 -2.70 7.03
C SER A 26 26.20 -1.18 7.08
N SER A 27 25.15 -0.62 6.49
CA SER A 27 24.78 0.78 6.73
C SER A 27 24.50 0.98 8.22
N THR A 28 25.28 1.83 8.86
CA THR A 28 25.28 2.07 10.32
C THR A 28 25.63 3.51 10.65
N GLU A 29 25.15 3.98 11.80
CA GLU A 29 25.61 5.23 12.43
C GLU A 29 26.55 4.90 13.60
N GLN A 30 27.76 5.49 13.60
CA GLN A 30 28.74 5.27 14.67
C GLN A 30 28.34 6.10 15.91
N ALA A 31 27.89 5.44 16.97
CA ALA A 31 27.33 6.11 18.15
C ALA A 31 28.38 6.35 19.26
N VAL A 32 28.91 5.30 19.89
CA VAL A 32 29.64 5.42 21.16
C VAL A 32 30.90 4.57 21.20
N LEU A 33 32.03 5.12 21.62
CA LEU A 33 33.22 4.34 21.97
C LEU A 33 32.94 3.53 23.23
N VAL A 34 33.01 2.20 23.17
CA VAL A 34 32.83 1.29 24.31
C VAL A 34 34.10 0.47 24.48
N ARG A 35 34.85 0.73 25.55
CA ARG A 35 36.17 0.13 25.78
C ARG A 35 36.06 -1.32 26.24
N LYS A 36 37.08 -2.14 26.00
CA LYS A 36 37.10 -3.57 26.39
C LYS A 36 36.85 -3.84 27.88
N HIS A 37 37.16 -2.90 28.79
CA HIS A 37 36.83 -3.03 30.23
C HIS A 37 35.40 -2.61 30.60
N GLU A 38 34.66 -2.01 29.67
CA GLU A 38 33.22 -1.71 29.74
C GLU A 38 32.38 -2.88 29.18
N VAL A 39 32.99 -3.82 28.44
CA VAL A 39 32.34 -5.01 27.87
C VAL A 39 32.32 -6.18 28.86
N ARG A 40 31.21 -6.92 28.92
CA ARG A 40 31.04 -8.17 29.66
C ARG A 40 30.55 -9.25 28.70
N MET A 41 31.16 -10.43 28.73
CA MET A 41 30.59 -11.62 28.12
C MET A 41 29.74 -12.36 29.17
N VAL A 42 28.51 -12.71 28.83
CA VAL A 42 27.64 -13.57 29.64
C VAL A 42 27.21 -14.80 28.83
N PRO A 43 26.93 -15.95 29.46
CA PRO A 43 26.51 -17.15 28.74
C PRO A 43 25.24 -16.93 27.91
N ASP A 44 25.06 -17.76 26.88
CA ASP A 44 23.78 -17.88 26.20
C ASP A 44 22.76 -18.63 27.07
N MET A 45 21.48 -18.32 26.87
CA MET A 45 20.35 -19.00 27.50
C MET A 45 20.03 -20.26 26.71
N GLU A 46 20.43 -21.42 27.23
CA GLU A 46 20.29 -22.70 26.55
C GLU A 46 19.18 -23.58 27.16
N GLY A 47 18.47 -24.33 26.33
CA GLY A 47 17.42 -25.25 26.79
C GLY A 47 16.83 -26.13 25.70
N GLY A 48 15.94 -27.06 26.09
CA GLY A 48 15.32 -28.02 25.17
C GLY A 48 16.33 -28.94 24.47
N ALA A 49 15.95 -29.48 23.32
CA ALA A 49 16.86 -30.22 22.44
C ALA A 49 16.34 -30.22 20.99
N HIS A 50 17.20 -29.86 20.03
CA HIS A 50 16.89 -29.92 18.61
C HIS A 50 16.63 -31.39 18.18
N PRO A 51 15.49 -31.73 17.54
CA PRO A 51 15.06 -33.12 17.34
C PRO A 51 16.03 -33.99 16.54
N VAL A 52 16.81 -33.41 15.63
CA VAL A 52 17.76 -34.16 14.77
C VAL A 52 19.15 -34.26 15.41
N SER A 53 19.72 -33.16 15.90
CA SER A 53 21.11 -33.13 16.39
C SER A 53 21.26 -33.35 17.90
N ARG A 54 20.16 -33.27 18.65
CA ARG A 54 20.09 -33.39 20.12
C ARG A 54 20.90 -32.36 20.92
N LYS A 55 21.42 -31.32 20.27
CA LYS A 55 21.99 -30.15 20.96
C LYS A 55 20.88 -29.33 21.64
N PRO A 56 21.17 -28.60 22.73
CA PRO A 56 20.25 -27.58 23.23
C PRO A 56 20.02 -26.49 22.18
N TYR A 57 18.87 -25.84 22.27
CA TYR A 57 18.58 -24.61 21.55
C TYR A 57 19.08 -23.39 22.33
N VAL A 58 19.44 -22.32 21.63
CA VAL A 58 19.79 -21.03 22.21
C VAL A 58 18.56 -20.09 22.14
N PHE A 59 18.03 -19.71 23.30
CA PHE A 59 16.90 -18.78 23.45
C PHE A 59 17.32 -17.31 23.33
N SER A 60 18.61 -17.02 23.44
CA SER A 60 19.18 -15.66 23.38
C SER A 60 20.03 -15.39 22.12
N ASP A 61 19.83 -16.13 21.03
CA ASP A 61 20.76 -16.06 19.88
C ASP A 61 20.73 -14.66 19.26
N GLY A 62 21.85 -13.95 19.39
CA GLY A 62 21.99 -12.60 18.88
C GLY A 62 21.52 -11.49 19.81
N VAL A 63 21.02 -11.74 21.03
CA VAL A 63 20.53 -10.66 21.93
C VAL A 63 21.32 -10.52 23.23
N GLY A 64 21.94 -9.35 23.40
CA GLY A 64 22.64 -8.89 24.59
C GLY A 64 21.86 -7.82 25.37
N MET A 65 22.55 -7.15 26.29
CA MET A 65 21.99 -6.07 27.11
C MET A 65 22.92 -4.85 27.15
N MET A 66 22.37 -3.67 27.41
CA MET A 66 23.12 -2.46 27.75
C MET A 66 22.61 -1.81 29.02
N SER A 67 23.54 -1.21 29.78
CA SER A 67 23.20 -0.43 30.97
C SER A 67 22.53 0.89 30.60
N VAL A 68 21.73 1.44 31.52
CA VAL A 68 21.05 2.73 31.32
C VAL A 68 22.02 3.89 30.99
N PRO A 69 23.22 4.02 31.64
CA PRO A 69 24.18 5.07 31.25
C PRO A 69 24.73 4.92 29.82
N LEU A 70 24.98 3.69 29.35
CA LEU A 70 25.42 3.47 27.96
C LEU A 70 24.30 3.84 26.97
N ALA A 71 23.05 3.46 27.28
CA ALA A 71 21.90 3.82 26.46
C ALA A 71 21.72 5.34 26.36
N GLN A 72 21.82 6.06 27.49
CA GLN A 72 21.75 7.54 27.52
C GLN A 72 22.84 8.21 26.68
N GLU A 73 24.07 7.66 26.66
CA GLU A 73 25.16 8.15 25.82
C GLU A 73 24.86 7.95 24.33
N VAL A 74 24.34 6.77 23.94
CA VAL A 74 23.90 6.47 22.56
C VAL A 74 22.79 7.43 22.11
N TYR A 75 21.74 7.62 22.92
CA TYR A 75 20.63 8.52 22.58
C TYR A 75 21.12 9.96 22.37
N LYS A 76 22.07 10.41 23.19
CA LYS A 76 22.65 11.76 23.12
C LYS A 76 23.48 11.97 21.84
N VAL A 77 24.32 11.00 21.45
CA VAL A 77 25.14 11.14 20.23
C VAL A 77 24.27 11.07 18.97
N MET A 78 23.35 10.10 18.90
CA MET A 78 22.41 9.93 17.78
C MET A 78 21.24 10.94 17.78
N LYS A 79 21.20 11.86 18.75
CA LYS A 79 20.19 12.93 18.89
C LYS A 79 18.74 12.41 18.86
N LEU A 80 18.52 11.22 19.44
CA LEU A 80 17.19 10.58 19.43
C LEU A 80 16.22 11.38 20.32
N LYS A 81 15.04 11.69 19.78
CA LYS A 81 13.96 12.38 20.53
C LYS A 81 13.28 11.47 21.55
N GLU A 82 13.21 10.19 21.23
CA GLU A 82 12.64 9.12 22.06
C GLU A 82 13.76 8.22 22.58
N GLN A 83 13.49 7.45 23.64
CA GLN A 83 14.46 6.59 24.31
C GLN A 83 14.16 5.11 24.01
N PRO A 84 14.73 4.53 22.94
CA PRO A 84 14.40 3.19 22.49
C PRO A 84 14.92 2.09 23.42
N SER A 85 14.01 1.27 23.96
CA SER A 85 14.33 0.13 24.83
C SER A 85 15.24 -0.93 24.20
N ALA A 86 15.38 -0.99 22.88
CA ALA A 86 16.34 -1.87 22.22
C ALA A 86 16.98 -1.25 20.96
N ILE A 87 18.20 -1.67 20.64
CA ILE A 87 18.95 -1.25 19.44
C ILE A 87 19.59 -2.44 18.72
N GLN A 88 19.58 -2.45 17.39
CA GLN A 88 20.34 -3.39 16.57
C GLN A 88 21.72 -2.82 16.28
N ILE A 89 22.78 -3.63 16.45
CA ILE A 89 24.16 -3.14 16.50
C ILE A 89 25.14 -3.86 15.57
N ARG A 90 26.28 -3.21 15.36
CA ARG A 90 27.61 -3.83 15.15
C ARG A 90 28.55 -3.33 16.25
N TYR A 91 29.46 -4.19 16.70
CA TYR A 91 30.51 -3.83 17.66
C TYR A 91 31.64 -4.87 17.60
N ALA A 92 32.87 -4.48 17.27
CA ALA A 92 34.07 -5.34 17.34
C ALA A 92 33.92 -6.78 16.78
N GLY A 93 33.17 -6.96 15.68
CA GLY A 93 32.90 -8.26 15.05
C GLY A 93 31.75 -9.08 15.66
N ALA A 94 31.03 -8.50 16.63
CA ALA A 94 29.72 -8.95 17.07
C ALA A 94 28.59 -8.29 16.24
N LYS A 95 27.51 -9.06 16.02
CA LYS A 95 26.23 -8.59 15.48
C LYS A 95 25.11 -9.04 16.42
N GLY A 96 24.15 -8.16 16.68
CA GLY A 96 22.94 -8.55 17.37
C GLY A 96 22.04 -7.40 17.79
N MET A 97 21.09 -7.69 18.67
CA MET A 97 20.31 -6.74 19.44
C MET A 97 20.94 -6.47 20.82
N LEU A 98 20.72 -5.27 21.35
CA LEU A 98 20.89 -4.95 22.77
C LEU A 98 19.57 -4.42 23.32
N CYS A 99 19.11 -4.97 24.45
CA CYS A 99 18.01 -4.40 25.22
C CYS A 99 18.54 -3.59 26.41
N VAL A 100 17.91 -2.46 26.75
CA VAL A 100 18.21 -1.71 27.97
C VAL A 100 17.74 -2.53 29.17
N ASN A 101 18.64 -2.87 30.09
CA ASN A 101 18.27 -3.55 31.33
C ASN A 101 18.54 -2.61 32.54
N PRO A 102 17.49 -2.10 33.22
CA PRO A 102 17.60 -1.25 34.42
C PRO A 102 18.20 -1.93 35.67
N GLU A 103 18.25 -3.26 35.73
CA GLU A 103 18.83 -4.01 36.85
C GLU A 103 20.37 -4.09 36.77
N LEU A 104 20.96 -3.68 35.65
CA LEU A 104 22.42 -3.62 35.49
C LEU A 104 23.03 -2.49 36.35
N PRO A 105 24.31 -2.62 36.77
CA PRO A 105 24.99 -1.58 37.53
C PRO A 105 24.92 -0.21 36.85
N ASN A 106 24.81 0.86 37.64
CA ASN A 106 24.82 2.25 37.18
C ASN A 106 26.23 2.70 36.74
N GLN A 107 26.74 2.06 35.69
CA GLN A 107 28.03 2.24 35.05
C GLN A 107 27.85 2.04 33.55
N LYS A 108 28.70 2.64 32.71
CA LYS A 108 28.73 2.38 31.27
C LYS A 108 29.18 0.94 31.00
N LEU A 109 28.25 0.06 30.65
CA LEU A 109 28.50 -1.38 30.48
C LEU A 109 27.71 -1.95 29.29
N LEU A 110 28.38 -2.80 28.52
CA LEU A 110 27.86 -3.54 27.37
C LEU A 110 27.93 -5.03 27.65
N TYR A 111 26.82 -5.75 27.59
CA TYR A 111 26.73 -7.19 27.85
C TYR A 111 26.45 -7.96 26.56
N LEU A 112 27.44 -8.72 26.09
CA LEU A 112 27.39 -9.55 24.88
C LEU A 112 27.31 -11.04 25.23
N ARG A 113 26.84 -11.85 24.28
CA ARG A 113 26.77 -13.31 24.37
C ARG A 113 27.62 -14.01 23.31
N PRO A 114 28.09 -15.26 23.53
CA PRO A 114 28.82 -16.04 22.53
C PRO A 114 28.14 -16.07 21.16
N SER A 115 26.82 -16.25 21.13
CA SER A 115 25.99 -16.21 19.92
C SER A 115 26.16 -14.93 19.09
N MET A 116 26.38 -13.78 19.74
CA MET A 116 26.55 -12.47 19.08
C MET A 116 27.92 -12.32 18.40
N GLN A 117 28.98 -12.93 18.93
CA GLN A 117 30.35 -12.73 18.44
C GLN A 117 30.58 -13.54 17.15
N LYS A 118 30.44 -12.88 16.00
CA LYS A 118 30.45 -13.57 14.70
C LYS A 118 31.86 -13.76 14.12
N PHE A 119 32.82 -12.91 14.51
CA PHE A 119 34.28 -13.04 14.27
C PHE A 119 35.08 -12.13 15.24
N PRO A 120 36.37 -12.38 15.54
CA PRO A 120 37.16 -11.50 16.39
C PRO A 120 37.72 -10.28 15.62
N CYS A 121 37.48 -9.08 16.15
CA CYS A 121 38.04 -7.82 15.65
C CYS A 121 38.76 -7.03 16.77
N THR A 122 39.76 -6.23 16.41
CA THR A 122 40.58 -5.44 17.35
C THR A 122 40.92 -4.03 16.86
N SER A 123 40.41 -3.63 15.69
CA SER A 123 40.64 -2.35 15.01
C SER A 123 39.61 -1.26 15.35
N SER A 124 38.44 -1.65 15.87
CA SER A 124 37.38 -0.77 16.33
C SER A 124 36.79 -1.25 17.65
N ASP A 125 36.72 -0.33 18.60
CA ASP A 125 36.00 -0.45 19.88
C ASP A 125 34.76 0.46 19.88
N TYR A 126 34.24 0.86 18.70
CA TYR A 126 33.01 1.66 18.57
C TYR A 126 31.76 0.78 18.47
N LEU A 127 30.68 1.25 19.11
CA LEU A 127 29.32 0.75 19.00
C LEU A 127 28.61 1.49 17.87
N GLU A 128 28.19 0.72 16.87
CA GLU A 128 27.56 1.19 15.64
C GLU A 128 26.09 0.73 15.62
N VAL A 129 25.16 1.63 15.35
CA VAL A 129 23.71 1.35 15.38
C VAL A 129 23.16 1.19 13.97
N VAL A 130 22.39 0.14 13.76
CA VAL A 130 21.69 -0.18 12.50
C VAL A 130 20.22 0.24 12.56
N LYS A 131 19.57 0.00 13.71
CA LYS A 131 18.13 0.21 13.92
C LYS A 131 17.83 0.39 15.41
N VAL A 132 16.71 1.03 15.73
CA VAL A 132 16.23 1.21 17.11
C VAL A 132 14.80 0.66 17.26
N SER A 133 14.35 0.34 18.47
CA SER A 133 12.94 0.03 18.76
C SER A 133 12.09 1.29 18.58
N ALA A 134 10.98 1.18 17.84
CA ALA A 134 10.11 2.30 17.51
C ALA A 134 8.72 1.77 17.11
N PRO A 135 7.63 2.53 17.27
CA PRO A 135 6.30 2.11 16.85
C PRO A 135 6.24 1.97 15.31
N ARG A 136 5.84 0.79 14.81
CA ARG A 136 5.71 0.51 13.37
C ARG A 136 4.40 -0.18 13.04
N SER A 137 3.73 0.33 12.02
CA SER A 137 2.53 -0.26 11.42
C SER A 137 2.81 -1.63 10.80
N VAL A 138 1.76 -2.44 10.63
CA VAL A 138 1.82 -3.73 9.94
C VAL A 138 1.06 -3.61 8.62
N THR A 139 1.60 -4.24 7.57
CA THR A 139 0.82 -4.62 6.39
C THR A 139 0.78 -6.14 6.31
N LEU A 140 -0.40 -6.70 6.04
CA LEU A 140 -0.52 -8.07 5.55
C LEU A 140 0.17 -8.18 4.18
N ASN A 141 0.44 -9.41 3.76
CA ASN A 141 1.05 -9.73 2.48
C ASN A 141 0.52 -11.07 1.98
N ARG A 142 0.71 -11.35 0.68
CA ARG A 142 0.17 -12.56 0.02
C ARG A 142 0.49 -13.86 0.79
N PRO A 143 1.74 -14.21 1.15
CA PRO A 143 2.02 -15.41 1.95
C PRO A 143 1.28 -15.48 3.29
N LEU A 144 1.24 -14.39 4.07
CA LEU A 144 0.56 -14.37 5.37
C LEU A 144 -0.97 -14.52 5.22
N ILE A 145 -1.57 -13.91 4.20
CA ILE A 145 -3.00 -14.05 3.89
C ILE A 145 -3.31 -15.50 3.47
N THR A 146 -2.50 -16.09 2.58
CA THR A 146 -2.64 -17.51 2.18
C THR A 146 -2.56 -18.45 3.37
N ILE A 147 -1.63 -18.23 4.31
CA ILE A 147 -1.51 -19.06 5.51
C ILE A 147 -2.73 -18.87 6.42
N LEU A 148 -3.18 -17.64 6.66
CA LEU A 148 -4.31 -17.39 7.56
C LEU A 148 -5.64 -17.90 6.98
N GLU A 149 -5.91 -17.71 5.68
CA GLU A 149 -7.06 -18.31 4.99
C GLU A 149 -7.09 -19.83 5.21
N GLN A 150 -5.96 -20.50 5.00
CA GLN A 150 -5.86 -21.97 5.02
C GLN A 150 -5.59 -22.56 6.42
N LEU A 151 -5.41 -21.69 7.42
CA LEU A 151 -5.60 -22.01 8.84
C LEU A 151 -7.07 -21.84 9.28
N GLY A 152 -7.94 -21.27 8.44
CA GLY A 152 -9.38 -21.14 8.67
C GLY A 152 -9.87 -19.74 9.03
N VAL A 153 -9.11 -18.68 8.75
CA VAL A 153 -9.63 -17.29 8.83
C VAL A 153 -10.58 -17.04 7.65
N PRO A 154 -11.83 -16.60 7.87
CA PRO A 154 -12.80 -16.38 6.79
C PRO A 154 -12.36 -15.30 5.77
N ALA A 155 -12.68 -15.52 4.49
CA ALA A 155 -12.27 -14.64 3.40
C ALA A 155 -12.82 -13.20 3.55
N ASP A 156 -14.01 -13.06 4.11
CA ASP A 156 -14.68 -11.78 4.39
C ASP A 156 -13.92 -10.91 5.41
N VAL A 157 -13.06 -11.49 6.26
CA VAL A 157 -12.19 -10.73 7.17
C VAL A 157 -11.17 -9.92 6.37
N PHE A 158 -10.51 -10.54 5.39
CA PHE A 158 -9.52 -9.85 4.55
C PHE A 158 -10.18 -8.86 3.59
N ILE A 159 -11.38 -9.19 3.09
CA ILE A 159 -12.17 -8.29 2.25
C ILE A 159 -12.53 -7.03 3.04
N ARG A 160 -13.13 -7.15 4.24
CA ARG A 160 -13.42 -5.98 5.10
C ARG A 160 -12.16 -5.17 5.41
N LEU A 161 -11.04 -5.80 5.81
CA LEU A 161 -9.80 -5.09 6.09
C LEU A 161 -9.23 -4.35 4.86
N GLN A 162 -9.48 -4.85 3.64
CA GLN A 162 -9.13 -4.15 2.40
C GLN A 162 -10.10 -3.00 2.10
N ASP A 163 -11.41 -3.24 2.23
CA ASP A 163 -12.45 -2.28 1.93
C ASP A 163 -12.44 -1.10 2.94
N ASP A 164 -12.21 -1.38 4.22
CA ASP A 164 -11.95 -0.40 5.30
C ASP A 164 -10.76 0.51 4.92
N MET A 165 -9.65 -0.10 4.46
CA MET A 165 -8.46 0.63 4.04
C MET A 165 -8.76 1.51 2.82
N ILE A 166 -9.41 0.96 1.78
CA ILE A 166 -9.81 1.73 0.59
C ILE A 166 -10.71 2.91 0.99
N LEU A 167 -11.66 2.70 1.91
CA LEU A 167 -12.54 3.73 2.42
C LEU A 167 -11.77 4.84 3.17
N GLU A 168 -10.73 4.52 3.94
CA GLU A 168 -9.85 5.51 4.58
C GLU A 168 -9.18 6.45 3.55
N PHE A 169 -8.62 5.89 2.46
CA PHE A 169 -8.04 6.66 1.36
C PHE A 169 -9.10 7.42 0.54
N THR A 170 -10.30 6.84 0.35
CA THR A 170 -11.42 7.48 -0.35
C THR A 170 -11.97 8.68 0.42
N ASP A 171 -12.15 8.55 1.74
CA ASP A 171 -12.58 9.63 2.62
C ASP A 171 -11.63 10.83 2.58
N ALA A 172 -10.33 10.58 2.50
CA ALA A 172 -9.31 11.62 2.43
C ALA A 172 -9.39 12.49 1.15
N LEU A 173 -10.12 12.06 0.11
CA LEU A 173 -10.36 12.86 -1.10
C LEU A 173 -11.51 13.88 -0.95
N VAL A 174 -12.31 13.78 0.12
CA VAL A 174 -13.55 14.56 0.32
C VAL A 174 -13.75 15.10 1.75
N CYS A 175 -13.01 14.59 2.74
CA CYS A 175 -13.04 15.05 4.12
C CYS A 175 -11.69 15.68 4.50
N GLU A 176 -11.69 16.97 4.83
CA GLU A 176 -10.49 17.74 5.23
C GLU A 176 -9.71 17.10 6.39
N ARG A 177 -10.41 16.49 7.36
CA ARG A 177 -9.73 15.81 8.48
C ARG A 177 -8.93 14.61 7.99
N ASN A 178 -9.55 13.75 7.18
CA ASN A 178 -8.92 12.55 6.64
C ASN A 178 -7.82 12.94 5.63
N ALA A 179 -8.00 14.02 4.86
CA ALA A 179 -6.97 14.61 3.99
C ALA A 179 -5.72 15.01 4.78
N VAL A 180 -5.88 15.72 5.90
CA VAL A 180 -4.77 16.09 6.79
C VAL A 180 -4.11 14.85 7.40
N GLU A 181 -4.88 13.88 7.91
CA GLU A 181 -4.36 12.67 8.55
C GLU A 181 -3.59 11.79 7.55
N MET A 182 -4.11 11.64 6.32
CA MET A 182 -3.47 10.90 5.24
C MET A 182 -2.20 11.61 4.73
N LEU A 183 -2.26 12.90 4.39
CA LEU A 183 -1.08 13.64 3.90
C LEU A 183 0.02 13.69 4.96
N SER A 184 -0.32 13.89 6.24
CA SER A 184 0.66 13.89 7.34
C SER A 184 1.30 12.52 7.61
N SER A 185 0.66 11.43 7.18
CA SER A 185 1.13 10.05 7.43
C SER A 185 1.84 9.42 6.23
N TRP A 186 1.50 9.83 5.01
CA TRP A 186 1.95 9.19 3.77
C TRP A 186 2.83 10.08 2.90
N ALA A 187 2.59 11.40 2.80
CA ALA A 187 3.42 12.26 1.95
C ALA A 187 4.72 12.64 2.68
N LYS A 188 5.89 12.50 2.01
CA LYS A 188 7.20 12.90 2.56
C LYS A 188 7.40 14.44 2.64
N LEU A 189 6.32 15.23 2.63
CA LEU A 189 6.35 16.70 2.50
C LEU A 189 6.28 17.39 3.86
N ALA A 190 7.21 18.32 4.11
CA ALA A 190 7.23 19.17 5.31
C ALA A 190 6.23 20.36 5.23
N LEU A 191 5.00 20.11 4.77
CA LEU A 191 3.96 21.14 4.62
C LEU A 191 3.08 21.25 5.88
N PRO A 192 2.61 22.47 6.23
CA PRO A 192 1.84 22.72 7.45
C PRO A 192 0.35 22.35 7.30
N PHE A 193 0.03 21.12 6.87
CA PHE A 193 -1.34 20.68 6.53
C PHE A 193 -2.38 21.01 7.61
N GLN A 194 -2.10 20.68 8.88
CA GLN A 194 -3.00 20.98 10.00
C GLN A 194 -3.27 22.48 10.17
N ASP A 195 -2.27 23.33 9.91
CA ASP A 195 -2.37 24.77 10.12
C ASP A 195 -3.03 25.50 8.94
N LEU A 196 -2.92 24.96 7.72
CA LEU A 196 -3.70 25.37 6.56
C LEU A 196 -5.20 25.16 6.82
N THR A 197 -5.60 23.95 7.20
CA THR A 197 -7.01 23.63 7.48
C THR A 197 -7.53 24.41 8.71
N ARG A 198 -6.73 24.57 9.77
CA ARG A 198 -7.08 25.46 10.92
C ARG A 198 -7.25 26.93 10.53
N ALA A 199 -6.52 27.42 9.52
CA ALA A 199 -6.66 28.79 9.04
C ALA A 199 -7.90 28.99 8.14
N GLY A 200 -8.54 27.91 7.69
CA GLY A 200 -9.75 27.90 6.85
C GLY A 200 -9.52 27.50 5.39
N PHE A 201 -8.37 26.91 5.05
CA PHE A 201 -8.05 26.43 3.70
C PHE A 201 -8.57 25.00 3.46
N GLN A 202 -8.97 24.68 2.21
CA GLN A 202 -9.51 23.37 1.84
C GLN A 202 -8.55 22.57 0.95
N LEU A 203 -7.94 21.53 1.52
CA LEU A 203 -6.98 20.64 0.84
C LEU A 203 -7.65 19.68 -0.16
N THR A 204 -8.92 19.32 0.07
CA THR A 204 -9.67 18.39 -0.79
C THR A 204 -10.07 19.01 -2.14
N LEU A 205 -10.19 20.33 -2.18
CA LEU A 205 -10.59 21.11 -3.36
C LEU A 205 -9.41 21.72 -4.12
N ASP A 206 -8.33 22.09 -3.45
CA ASP A 206 -7.18 22.72 -4.11
C ASP A 206 -6.46 21.78 -5.09
N PRO A 207 -6.26 22.17 -6.37
CA PRO A 207 -5.56 21.35 -7.37
C PRO A 207 -4.22 20.73 -6.96
N PHE A 208 -3.36 21.43 -6.20
CA PHE A 208 -2.09 20.87 -5.77
C PHE A 208 -2.30 19.80 -4.71
N PHE A 209 -2.99 20.13 -3.61
CA PHE A 209 -3.22 19.17 -2.52
C PHE A 209 -4.05 17.97 -2.99
N ARG A 210 -5.04 18.19 -3.86
CA ARG A 210 -5.81 17.12 -4.51
C ARG A 210 -4.93 16.20 -5.36
N SER A 211 -3.91 16.72 -6.05
CA SER A 211 -2.94 15.87 -6.76
C SER A 211 -2.11 14.99 -5.81
N LEU A 212 -1.73 15.50 -4.64
CA LEU A 212 -1.04 14.71 -3.59
C LEU A 212 -1.96 13.62 -3.03
N LEU A 213 -3.22 13.97 -2.72
CA LEU A 213 -4.21 13.02 -2.21
C LEU A 213 -4.46 11.89 -3.21
N LEU A 214 -4.58 12.21 -4.49
CA LEU A 214 -4.76 11.24 -5.58
C LEU A 214 -3.52 10.36 -5.82
N ALA A 215 -2.30 10.91 -5.70
CA ALA A 215 -1.07 10.13 -5.79
C ALA A 215 -0.95 9.11 -4.64
N VAL A 216 -1.27 9.52 -3.41
CA VAL A 216 -1.31 8.62 -2.24
C VAL A 216 -2.38 7.53 -2.40
N TYR A 217 -3.61 7.90 -2.80
CA TYR A 217 -4.69 6.96 -3.10
C TYR A 217 -4.27 5.92 -4.16
N ARG A 218 -3.71 6.37 -5.29
CA ARG A 218 -3.26 5.50 -6.38
C ARG A 218 -2.17 4.52 -5.95
N ASN A 219 -1.17 4.99 -5.20
CA ASN A 219 -0.12 4.12 -4.68
C ASN A 219 -0.65 3.10 -3.64
N ALA A 220 -1.65 3.46 -2.83
CA ALA A 220 -2.30 2.54 -1.90
C ALA A 220 -3.06 1.42 -2.64
N VAL A 221 -3.89 1.75 -3.63
CA VAL A 221 -4.64 0.75 -4.43
C VAL A 221 -3.69 -0.12 -5.26
N ALA A 222 -2.64 0.45 -5.87
CA ALA A 222 -1.61 -0.32 -6.56
C ALA A 222 -0.86 -1.26 -5.59
N GLY A 223 -0.61 -0.82 -4.35
CA GLY A 223 -0.04 -1.63 -3.27
C GLY A 223 -0.92 -2.83 -2.88
N LEU A 224 -2.24 -2.65 -2.91
CA LEU A 224 -3.23 -3.71 -2.72
C LEU A 224 -3.28 -4.67 -3.93
N ARG A 225 -3.37 -4.16 -5.17
CA ARG A 225 -3.33 -4.96 -6.39
C ARG A 225 -2.07 -5.82 -6.45
N TYR A 226 -0.89 -5.21 -6.55
CA TYR A 226 0.36 -5.91 -6.91
C TYR A 226 0.97 -6.72 -5.76
N LYS A 227 0.73 -6.32 -4.51
CA LYS A 227 1.41 -6.90 -3.33
C LYS A 227 0.47 -7.28 -2.17
N THR A 228 -0.82 -6.93 -2.27
CA THR A 228 -1.86 -7.19 -1.26
C THR A 228 -1.46 -6.66 0.11
N ARG A 229 -0.93 -5.43 0.12
CA ARG A 229 -0.45 -4.69 1.30
C ARG A 229 -1.60 -4.09 2.11
N ILE A 230 -2.50 -4.93 2.63
CA ILE A 230 -3.59 -4.48 3.50
C ILE A 230 -2.98 -3.99 4.81
N ALA A 231 -3.09 -2.70 5.11
CA ALA A 231 -2.65 -2.12 6.37
C ALA A 231 -3.53 -2.60 7.53
N LEU A 232 -2.93 -2.84 8.70
CA LEU A 232 -3.68 -3.16 9.92
C LEU A 232 -3.69 -1.95 10.88
N PRO A 233 -4.83 -1.67 11.55
CA PRO A 233 -4.95 -0.54 12.47
C PRO A 233 -3.85 -0.51 13.56
N VAL A 234 -3.30 0.68 13.79
CA VAL A 234 -2.15 0.87 14.71
C VAL A 234 -2.50 0.67 16.20
N ASP A 235 -3.76 0.41 16.56
CA ASP A 235 -4.15 -0.01 17.91
C ASP A 235 -4.46 -1.52 18.03
N ARG A 236 -4.27 -2.27 16.93
CA ARG A 236 -4.51 -3.72 16.78
C ARG A 236 -3.31 -4.54 16.28
N ALA A 237 -2.28 -3.91 15.71
CA ALA A 237 -1.05 -4.58 15.28
C ALA A 237 0.22 -3.72 15.36
N ARG A 238 1.39 -4.37 15.50
CA ARG A 238 2.74 -3.76 15.47
C ARG A 238 3.75 -4.68 14.77
N ASN A 239 4.72 -4.10 14.06
CA ASN A 239 5.94 -4.80 13.64
C ASN A 239 7.09 -4.47 14.61
N MET A 240 7.53 -5.45 15.39
CA MET A 240 8.38 -5.27 16.57
C MET A 240 9.74 -5.96 16.42
N LEU A 241 10.79 -5.36 16.97
CA LEU A 241 12.07 -6.06 17.16
C LEU A 241 11.91 -7.09 18.30
N GLY A 242 12.45 -8.29 18.10
CA GLY A 242 12.45 -9.33 19.14
C GLY A 242 13.55 -9.13 20.17
N VAL A 243 13.24 -9.38 21.45
CA VAL A 243 14.20 -9.51 22.55
C VAL A 243 13.87 -10.71 23.44
N VAL A 244 14.80 -11.12 24.30
CA VAL A 244 14.61 -12.22 25.25
C VAL A 244 14.29 -11.68 26.65
N ASP A 245 13.39 -12.35 27.36
CA ASP A 245 13.18 -12.16 28.80
C ASP A 245 14.43 -12.60 29.56
N THR A 246 15.12 -11.61 30.14
CA THR A 246 16.33 -11.83 30.94
C THR A 246 16.05 -12.08 32.42
N THR A 247 14.79 -11.94 32.85
CA THR A 247 14.34 -12.12 34.24
C THR A 247 13.81 -13.54 34.52
N GLY A 248 13.50 -14.32 33.47
CA GLY A 248 13.10 -15.73 33.57
C GLY A 248 11.65 -15.96 34.03
N VAL A 249 10.78 -14.98 33.79
CA VAL A 249 9.42 -14.87 34.33
C VAL A 249 8.36 -15.31 33.33
N LEU A 250 8.63 -15.14 32.03
CA LEU A 250 7.78 -15.64 30.97
C LEU A 250 7.93 -17.17 30.87
N ARG A 251 6.79 -17.87 30.90
CA ARG A 251 6.74 -19.32 30.65
C ARG A 251 6.50 -19.61 29.18
N TYR A 252 6.69 -20.85 28.78
CA TYR A 252 6.42 -21.29 27.41
C TYR A 252 5.00 -20.97 26.95
N GLY A 253 4.87 -20.40 25.74
CA GLY A 253 3.60 -19.95 25.18
C GLY A 253 3.14 -18.58 25.68
N GLN A 254 3.91 -17.91 26.56
CA GLN A 254 3.68 -16.54 27.01
C GLN A 254 4.66 -15.58 26.34
N VAL A 255 4.24 -14.34 26.10
CA VAL A 255 5.07 -13.22 25.64
C VAL A 255 4.75 -11.96 26.45
N PHE A 256 5.63 -10.97 26.46
CA PHE A 256 5.30 -9.61 26.91
C PHE A 256 5.38 -8.64 25.73
N VAL A 257 4.40 -7.75 25.64
CA VAL A 257 4.23 -6.79 24.53
C VAL A 257 3.71 -5.47 25.12
N GLN A 258 4.50 -4.41 24.96
CA GLN A 258 4.12 -3.04 25.30
C GLN A 258 4.50 -2.12 24.13
N CYS A 259 3.59 -1.24 23.73
CA CYS A 259 3.77 -0.36 22.58
C CYS A 259 3.42 1.10 22.90
N SER A 260 4.04 2.03 22.18
CA SER A 260 3.68 3.45 22.24
C SER A 260 2.31 3.71 21.62
N GLU A 261 1.53 4.61 22.24
CA GLU A 261 0.24 5.07 21.70
C GLU A 261 0.45 5.94 20.45
N MET A 262 -0.27 5.59 19.37
CA MET A 262 -0.12 6.16 18.02
C MET A 262 -1.45 6.77 17.52
N GLY A 263 -1.37 7.55 16.44
CA GLY A 263 -2.54 8.17 15.80
C GLY A 263 -3.28 9.10 16.75
N ALA A 264 -4.62 9.08 16.71
CA ALA A 264 -5.48 9.92 17.57
C ALA A 264 -5.34 9.72 19.10
N ARG A 265 -4.53 8.74 19.56
CA ARG A 265 -4.19 8.56 20.99
C ARG A 265 -2.78 9.02 21.36
N ALA A 266 -1.93 9.38 20.39
CA ALA A 266 -0.60 9.89 20.65
C ALA A 266 -0.67 11.19 21.48
N SER A 267 0.10 11.25 22.57
CA SER A 267 0.08 12.43 23.44
C SER A 267 0.83 13.58 22.77
N GLN A 268 0.12 14.67 22.43
CA GLN A 268 0.72 15.87 21.85
C GLN A 268 1.54 16.69 22.87
N GLN A 269 1.50 16.31 24.15
CA GLN A 269 2.25 16.94 25.24
C GLN A 269 2.74 15.86 26.22
N GLY A 270 3.96 16.03 26.75
CA GLY A 270 4.61 15.05 27.63
C GLY A 270 5.24 13.86 26.89
N PRO A 271 5.81 12.88 27.62
CA PRO A 271 6.38 11.67 27.02
C PRO A 271 5.28 10.79 26.39
N PRO A 272 5.63 9.94 25.40
CA PRO A 272 4.68 9.03 24.78
C PRO A 272 4.09 8.06 25.82
N LYS A 273 2.76 7.95 25.84
CA LYS A 273 2.07 6.95 26.66
C LYS A 273 2.32 5.56 26.09
N CYS A 274 2.46 4.59 26.99
CA CYS A 274 2.65 3.19 26.66
C CYS A 274 1.40 2.39 27.02
N ARG A 275 1.07 1.39 26.20
CA ARG A 275 -0.01 0.41 26.45
C ARG A 275 0.58 -0.99 26.46
N VAL A 276 0.36 -1.71 27.56
CA VAL A 276 0.59 -3.17 27.63
C VAL A 276 -0.53 -3.89 26.87
N ILE A 277 -0.18 -4.92 26.10
CA ILE A 277 -1.12 -5.78 25.39
C ILE A 277 -1.27 -7.10 26.16
N THR A 278 -2.50 -7.55 26.36
CA THR A 278 -2.82 -8.76 27.13
C THR A 278 -3.86 -9.62 26.40
N GLY A 279 -3.79 -10.93 26.58
CA GLY A 279 -4.69 -11.90 25.93
C GLY A 279 -4.01 -12.69 24.81
N GLN A 280 -4.79 -13.25 23.88
CA GLN A 280 -4.22 -13.98 22.75
C GLN A 280 -3.67 -13.01 21.70
N VAL A 281 -2.43 -13.27 21.26
CA VAL A 281 -1.77 -12.54 20.19
C VAL A 281 -1.30 -13.52 19.12
N LEU A 282 -1.47 -13.15 17.86
CA LEU A 282 -0.87 -13.80 16.71
C LEU A 282 0.54 -13.20 16.49
N VAL A 283 1.53 -14.05 16.27
CA VAL A 283 2.91 -13.64 15.98
C VAL A 283 3.44 -14.46 14.80
N THR A 284 4.20 -13.79 13.92
CA THR A 284 4.94 -14.42 12.82
C THR A 284 6.15 -13.58 12.44
N LYS A 285 7.12 -14.18 11.76
CA LYS A 285 8.23 -13.48 11.08
C LYS A 285 8.11 -13.68 9.57
N CYS A 286 8.44 -12.66 8.78
CA CYS A 286 8.43 -12.77 7.32
C CYS A 286 9.84 -13.09 6.75
N PRO A 287 9.95 -13.90 5.67
CA PRO A 287 8.87 -14.62 4.99
C PRO A 287 8.35 -15.81 5.82
N CYS A 288 7.03 -15.97 5.87
CA CYS A 288 6.34 -17.12 6.46
C CYS A 288 5.68 -17.93 5.33
N LEU A 289 5.83 -19.26 5.35
CA LEU A 289 5.42 -20.16 4.27
C LEU A 289 4.84 -21.49 4.77
N HIS A 290 5.45 -22.04 5.82
CA HIS A 290 5.00 -23.29 6.43
C HIS A 290 3.76 -23.04 7.31
N PRO A 291 2.79 -23.98 7.40
CA PRO A 291 1.59 -23.82 8.23
C PRO A 291 1.85 -23.57 9.73
N GLY A 292 3.08 -23.84 10.20
CA GLY A 292 3.52 -23.60 11.59
C GLY A 292 4.27 -22.28 11.82
N ASP A 293 4.59 -21.50 10.77
CA ASP A 293 5.35 -20.24 10.90
C ASP A 293 4.54 -19.10 11.54
N VAL A 294 3.20 -19.23 11.53
CA VAL A 294 2.26 -18.28 12.13
C VAL A 294 1.67 -18.90 13.40
N ARG A 295 1.84 -18.24 14.54
CA ARG A 295 1.60 -18.84 15.87
C ARG A 295 0.78 -17.93 16.77
N LYS A 296 -0.03 -18.52 17.64
CA LYS A 296 -0.72 -17.82 18.73
C LYS A 296 0.04 -18.03 20.05
N PHE A 297 0.21 -16.94 20.79
CA PHE A 297 0.79 -16.89 22.13
C PHE A 297 -0.13 -16.11 23.08
N THR A 298 0.13 -16.20 24.39
CA THR A 298 -0.57 -15.40 25.40
C THR A 298 0.30 -14.20 25.80
N ALA A 299 -0.07 -13.00 25.39
CA ALA A 299 0.53 -11.79 25.93
C ALA A 299 0.05 -11.57 27.37
N ILE A 300 0.98 -11.28 28.28
CA ILE A 300 0.70 -11.00 29.69
C ILE A 300 1.24 -9.65 30.12
N ASP A 301 0.65 -9.11 31.19
CA ASP A 301 1.20 -7.99 31.93
C ASP A 301 2.20 -8.50 32.98
N GLU A 302 3.37 -7.88 33.04
CA GLU A 302 4.48 -8.22 33.94
C GLU A 302 5.28 -6.94 34.25
N PRO A 303 5.13 -6.35 35.45
CA PRO A 303 5.76 -5.08 35.81
C PRO A 303 7.28 -5.02 35.65
N ARG A 304 7.99 -6.15 35.77
CA ARG A 304 9.44 -6.20 35.57
C ARG A 304 9.85 -5.90 34.12
N LEU A 305 8.97 -6.14 33.16
CA LEU A 305 9.24 -5.95 31.72
C LEU A 305 8.70 -4.61 31.18
N HIS A 306 8.04 -3.78 32.00
CA HIS A 306 7.48 -2.46 31.60
C HIS A 306 8.50 -1.46 31.05
N HIS A 307 9.80 -1.71 31.22
CA HIS A 307 10.89 -0.93 30.64
C HIS A 307 11.15 -1.24 29.15
N VAL A 308 10.53 -2.29 28.60
CA VAL A 308 10.67 -2.72 27.20
C VAL A 308 9.47 -2.21 26.38
N VAL A 309 9.70 -1.28 25.47
CA VAL A 309 8.66 -0.62 24.65
C VAL A 309 8.95 -0.80 23.16
N ASP A 310 7.88 -1.04 22.38
CA ASP A 310 7.89 -1.28 20.92
C ASP A 310 8.82 -2.44 20.48
N CYS A 311 8.96 -3.41 21.39
CA CYS A 311 9.56 -4.73 21.19
C CYS A 311 8.60 -5.83 21.66
N ILE A 312 8.81 -7.05 21.15
CA ILE A 312 8.20 -8.27 21.70
C ILE A 312 9.24 -9.03 22.52
N VAL A 313 8.88 -9.40 23.74
CA VAL A 313 9.73 -10.17 24.66
C VAL A 313 9.33 -11.64 24.60
N PHE A 314 10.26 -12.49 24.20
CA PHE A 314 10.11 -13.94 24.18
C PHE A 314 10.69 -14.60 25.45
N PRO A 315 10.16 -15.74 25.92
CA PRO A 315 10.65 -16.41 27.12
C PRO A 315 12.06 -16.95 26.91
N GLY A 316 12.97 -16.68 27.84
CA GLY A 316 14.35 -17.21 27.83
C GLY A 316 14.48 -18.70 28.18
N GLN A 317 13.36 -19.44 28.21
CA GLN A 317 13.27 -20.82 28.70
C GLN A 317 12.17 -21.61 27.98
N GLY A 318 12.37 -22.91 27.76
CA GLY A 318 11.39 -23.76 27.10
C GLY A 318 11.97 -25.05 26.53
N HIS A 319 11.22 -25.67 25.61
CA HIS A 319 11.70 -26.81 24.83
C HIS A 319 12.20 -26.43 23.42
N ARG A 320 11.83 -25.25 22.90
CA ARG A 320 12.25 -24.69 21.61
C ARG A 320 12.02 -23.16 21.59
N PRO A 321 12.96 -22.30 21.15
CA PRO A 321 12.73 -20.85 21.15
C PRO A 321 11.55 -20.46 20.24
N HIS A 322 10.65 -19.60 20.71
CA HIS A 322 9.53 -19.10 19.89
C HIS A 322 9.99 -18.43 18.57
N PRO A 323 11.12 -17.67 18.53
CA PRO A 323 11.78 -17.28 17.29
C PRO A 323 12.01 -18.44 16.29
N ASP A 324 12.66 -19.51 16.73
CA ASP A 324 12.95 -20.70 15.91
C ASP A 324 11.68 -21.50 15.56
N GLU A 325 10.57 -21.35 16.29
CA GLU A 325 9.28 -21.89 15.87
C GLU A 325 8.65 -21.14 14.67
N MET A 326 9.18 -19.97 14.27
CA MET A 326 8.61 -19.11 13.22
C MET A 326 9.65 -18.82 12.11
N ALA A 327 9.63 -19.58 11.02
CA ALA A 327 10.56 -19.41 9.88
C ALA A 327 12.06 -19.39 10.26
N GLY A 328 12.46 -20.09 11.34
CA GLY A 328 13.85 -20.22 11.77
C GLY A 328 14.47 -18.90 12.24
N SER A 329 13.69 -18.05 12.91
CA SER A 329 14.10 -16.70 13.31
C SER A 329 15.07 -16.68 14.50
N ASP A 330 15.93 -15.66 14.56
CA ASP A 330 16.80 -15.38 15.71
C ASP A 330 16.45 -14.01 16.35
N LEU A 331 17.29 -13.53 17.29
CA LEU A 331 17.16 -12.24 17.94
C LEU A 331 18.35 -11.31 17.63
N ASP A 332 19.01 -11.50 16.48
CA ASP A 332 20.12 -10.66 15.98
C ASP A 332 19.66 -9.40 15.22
N GLY A 333 18.33 -9.26 15.13
CA GLY A 333 17.57 -8.09 14.66
C GLY A 333 16.43 -8.40 13.68
N ASP A 334 15.95 -9.64 13.65
CA ASP A 334 14.69 -10.00 13.00
C ASP A 334 13.50 -9.21 13.58
N GLU A 335 12.50 -8.95 12.73
CA GLU A 335 11.26 -8.26 13.09
C GLU A 335 10.04 -9.19 13.00
N TYR A 336 9.16 -9.03 13.97
CA TYR A 336 8.02 -9.89 14.24
C TYR A 336 6.73 -9.08 14.08
N ILE A 337 5.84 -9.57 13.22
CA ILE A 337 4.49 -9.07 13.11
C ILE A 337 3.70 -9.60 14.30
N VAL A 338 3.21 -8.70 15.15
CA VAL A 338 2.38 -8.98 16.32
C VAL A 338 0.99 -8.39 16.07
N ILE A 339 -0.04 -9.24 16.08
CA ILE A 339 -1.43 -8.88 15.78
C ILE A 339 -2.33 -9.35 16.92
N TRP A 340 -3.18 -8.46 17.42
CA TRP A 340 -4.22 -8.75 18.43
C TRP A 340 -5.62 -8.33 17.95
N GLU A 341 -5.81 -8.30 16.62
CA GLU A 341 -7.10 -8.25 15.95
C GLU A 341 -7.81 -9.62 16.08
N PRO A 342 -8.94 -9.72 16.82
CA PRO A 342 -9.61 -11.01 17.07
C PRO A 342 -10.06 -11.74 15.81
N SER A 343 -10.46 -11.02 14.75
CA SER A 343 -10.93 -11.64 13.49
C SER A 343 -9.82 -12.34 12.70
N LEU A 344 -8.54 -12.04 12.97
CA LEU A 344 -7.37 -12.70 12.37
C LEU A 344 -6.83 -13.88 13.23
N LEU A 345 -7.43 -14.17 14.40
CA LEU A 345 -7.04 -15.31 15.23
C LEU A 345 -7.61 -16.62 14.66
N PHE A 346 -6.83 -17.29 13.82
CA PHE A 346 -7.21 -18.56 13.18
C PHE A 346 -7.74 -19.62 14.16
N PRO A 347 -8.73 -20.46 13.77
CA PRO A 347 -9.35 -21.45 14.66
C PRO A 347 -8.41 -22.58 15.08
N GLY A 348 -8.68 -23.18 16.25
CA GLY A 348 -7.93 -24.33 16.77
C GLY A 348 -6.54 -23.98 17.34
N HIS A 349 -5.62 -24.94 17.31
CA HIS A 349 -4.27 -24.85 17.89
C HIS A 349 -3.20 -24.55 16.84
N ASN A 350 -2.04 -24.02 17.29
CA ASN A 350 -0.85 -23.84 16.46
C ASN A 350 -0.47 -25.16 15.76
N LYS A 351 -0.16 -25.11 14.46
CA LYS A 351 0.41 -26.26 13.74
C LYS A 351 1.85 -26.51 14.21
N GLN A 352 2.39 -27.68 13.90
CA GLN A 352 3.78 -27.99 14.23
C GLN A 352 4.72 -27.09 13.39
N PRO A 353 5.73 -26.45 14.01
CA PRO A 353 6.75 -25.70 13.28
C PRO A 353 7.69 -26.63 12.50
N MET A 354 8.26 -26.15 11.40
CA MET A 354 9.26 -26.89 10.61
C MET A 354 10.51 -27.16 11.46
N ASN A 355 11.29 -28.21 11.18
CA ASN A 355 12.57 -28.45 11.85
C ASN A 355 13.71 -27.82 11.05
N PHE A 356 14.18 -26.66 11.48
CA PHE A 356 15.26 -25.91 10.82
C PHE A 356 16.64 -26.53 11.11
N SER A 357 17.57 -26.44 10.14
CA SER A 357 18.82 -27.21 10.18
C SER A 357 19.93 -26.53 11.00
N ASP A 358 20.16 -26.97 12.24
CA ASP A 358 21.29 -26.57 13.11
C ASP A 358 22.70 -26.99 12.61
N ARG A 359 22.79 -27.60 11.43
CA ARG A 359 24.06 -28.07 10.86
C ARG A 359 24.91 -26.87 10.42
N ASN A 360 26.11 -26.75 11.01
CA ASN A 360 27.12 -25.82 10.52
C ASN A 360 27.45 -26.12 9.04
N PRO A 361 27.77 -25.08 8.24
CA PRO A 361 28.31 -25.25 6.89
C PRO A 361 29.58 -26.10 6.91
N GLU A 362 29.75 -26.96 5.90
CA GLU A 362 30.92 -27.84 5.80
C GLU A 362 32.21 -27.02 5.58
N PRO A 363 33.34 -27.41 6.18
CA PRO A 363 34.61 -26.74 5.99
C PRO A 363 35.21 -27.06 4.61
N GLU A 364 35.85 -26.06 3.99
CA GLU A 364 36.65 -26.21 2.78
C GLU A 364 37.87 -27.11 3.03
N ARG A 365 38.34 -27.77 1.97
CA ARG A 365 39.50 -28.67 2.03
C ARG A 365 40.82 -27.91 1.83
N GLY A 366 41.12 -26.98 2.73
CA GLY A 366 42.39 -26.25 2.74
C GLY A 366 42.26 -24.80 3.21
N GLU A 367 43.24 -23.97 2.83
CA GLU A 367 43.18 -22.52 3.03
C GLU A 367 42.29 -21.86 1.95
N ILE A 368 41.39 -20.97 2.36
CA ILE A 368 40.43 -20.32 1.46
C ILE A 368 41.09 -19.15 0.73
N THR A 369 41.26 -19.30 -0.58
CA THR A 369 41.92 -18.33 -1.45
C THR A 369 40.98 -17.22 -1.93
N ILE A 370 41.56 -16.20 -2.59
CA ILE A 370 40.78 -15.16 -3.27
C ILE A 370 39.99 -15.73 -4.46
N ASN A 371 40.51 -16.77 -5.15
CA ASN A 371 39.79 -17.41 -6.23
C ASN A 371 38.51 -18.07 -5.71
N ASP A 372 38.56 -18.76 -4.57
CA ASP A 372 37.40 -19.45 -4.01
C ASP A 372 36.30 -18.45 -3.60
N MET A 373 36.70 -17.26 -3.13
CA MET A 373 35.78 -16.14 -2.88
C MET A 373 35.12 -15.62 -4.18
N ILE A 374 35.87 -15.51 -5.27
CA ILE A 374 35.34 -15.10 -6.58
C ILE A 374 34.39 -16.17 -7.13
N GLN A 375 34.77 -17.45 -7.06
CA GLN A 375 33.90 -18.56 -7.47
C GLN A 375 32.63 -18.63 -6.63
N PHE A 376 32.70 -18.40 -5.31
CA PHE A 376 31.51 -18.32 -4.46
C PHE A 376 30.61 -17.16 -4.86
N LEU A 377 31.14 -15.95 -5.10
CA LEU A 377 30.34 -14.81 -5.54
C LEU A 377 29.65 -15.09 -6.89
N CYS A 378 30.38 -15.64 -7.85
CA CYS A 378 29.82 -16.06 -9.14
C CYS A 378 28.74 -17.15 -8.98
N ASN A 379 28.91 -18.08 -8.05
CA ASN A 379 27.93 -19.12 -7.75
C ASN A 379 26.72 -18.59 -6.98
N TYR A 380 26.88 -17.56 -6.14
CA TYR A 380 25.78 -16.89 -5.46
C TYR A 380 24.89 -16.18 -6.48
N ILE A 381 25.48 -15.31 -7.32
CA ILE A 381 24.76 -14.54 -8.35
C ILE A 381 24.01 -15.45 -9.34
N LYS A 382 24.58 -16.61 -9.70
CA LYS A 382 23.95 -17.56 -10.62
C LYS A 382 22.78 -18.36 -10.02
N ASN A 383 22.71 -18.51 -8.71
CA ASN A 383 21.86 -19.53 -8.06
C ASN A 383 21.00 -19.01 -6.89
N ASP A 384 20.82 -17.68 -6.78
CA ASP A 384 19.75 -17.12 -5.94
C ASP A 384 18.39 -17.44 -6.58
N SER A 385 17.66 -18.36 -5.95
CA SER A 385 16.40 -18.91 -6.44
C SER A 385 15.19 -18.50 -5.59
N ILE A 386 15.36 -17.65 -4.56
CA ILE A 386 14.34 -17.39 -3.52
C ILE A 386 13.06 -16.84 -4.14
N GLY A 387 13.17 -15.89 -5.06
CA GLY A 387 12.01 -15.30 -5.75
C GLY A 387 11.26 -16.30 -6.63
N ILE A 388 11.97 -17.22 -7.28
CA ILE A 388 11.38 -18.26 -8.14
C ILE A 388 10.65 -19.30 -7.27
N LEU A 389 11.29 -19.78 -6.21
CA LEU A 389 10.71 -20.70 -5.23
C LEU A 389 9.45 -20.10 -4.57
N SER A 390 9.51 -18.83 -4.16
CA SER A 390 8.39 -18.15 -3.48
C SER A 390 7.19 -17.95 -4.41
N ASN A 391 7.40 -17.59 -5.68
CA ASN A 391 6.33 -17.56 -6.69
C ASN A 391 5.73 -18.96 -6.89
N ALA A 392 6.54 -20.02 -6.94
CA ALA A 392 6.03 -21.38 -7.10
C ALA A 392 5.22 -21.86 -5.88
N HIS A 393 5.67 -21.57 -4.66
CA HIS A 393 4.91 -21.88 -3.44
C HIS A 393 3.54 -21.22 -3.46
N LEU A 394 3.46 -19.94 -3.83
CA LEU A 394 2.21 -19.17 -3.86
C LEU A 394 1.24 -19.69 -4.92
N ALA A 395 1.74 -20.06 -6.11
CA ALA A 395 0.91 -20.63 -7.18
C ALA A 395 0.37 -22.03 -6.81
N TRP A 396 1.17 -22.90 -6.20
CA TRP A 396 0.69 -24.22 -5.73
C TRP A 396 -0.25 -24.11 -4.52
N ALA A 397 -0.02 -23.16 -3.61
CA ALA A 397 -0.91 -22.97 -2.45
C ALA A 397 -2.30 -22.44 -2.83
N ASP A 398 -2.44 -21.80 -4.01
CA ASP A 398 -3.73 -21.48 -4.61
C ASP A 398 -4.35 -22.69 -5.32
N GLN A 399 -3.57 -23.35 -6.18
CA GLN A 399 -4.01 -24.39 -7.12
C GLN A 399 -4.33 -25.75 -6.48
N GLU A 400 -3.59 -26.16 -5.44
CA GLU A 400 -3.79 -27.45 -4.78
C GLU A 400 -4.98 -27.40 -3.83
N GLU A 401 -5.74 -28.49 -3.73
CA GLU A 401 -6.86 -28.61 -2.79
C GLU A 401 -6.37 -28.49 -1.34
N GLU A 402 -5.32 -29.25 -0.99
CA GLU A 402 -4.60 -29.18 0.29
C GLU A 402 -3.81 -27.87 0.50
N GLY A 403 -3.65 -27.04 -0.54
CA GLY A 403 -2.96 -25.75 -0.49
C GLY A 403 -1.58 -25.81 0.19
N ILE A 404 -1.37 -25.03 1.25
CA ILE A 404 -0.13 -24.99 2.05
C ILE A 404 0.24 -26.32 2.72
N TYR A 405 -0.71 -27.24 2.92
CA TYR A 405 -0.43 -28.58 3.48
C TYR A 405 0.02 -29.57 2.41
N SER A 406 -0.13 -29.22 1.13
CA SER A 406 0.26 -30.10 0.02
C SER A 406 1.75 -30.44 0.08
N ARG A 407 2.07 -31.68 -0.33
CA ARG A 407 3.46 -32.15 -0.40
C ARG A 407 4.38 -31.24 -1.23
N ARG A 408 3.83 -30.52 -2.23
CA ARG A 408 4.56 -29.53 -3.04
C ARG A 408 4.90 -28.29 -2.20
N CYS A 409 3.93 -27.66 -1.56
CA CYS A 409 4.15 -26.46 -0.76
C CYS A 409 5.15 -26.72 0.38
N LEU A 410 4.96 -27.80 1.14
CA LEU A 410 5.87 -28.18 2.24
C LEU A 410 7.32 -28.39 1.75
N ALA A 411 7.52 -29.09 0.62
CA ALA A 411 8.85 -29.31 0.04
C ALA A 411 9.48 -28.04 -0.56
N ILE A 412 8.68 -27.08 -1.04
CA ILE A 412 9.19 -25.79 -1.53
C ILE A 412 9.54 -24.88 -0.33
N ALA A 413 8.77 -24.90 0.75
CA ALA A 413 9.06 -24.15 1.97
C ALA A 413 10.40 -24.60 2.61
N GLU A 414 10.65 -25.91 2.69
CA GLU A 414 11.94 -26.47 3.15
C GLU A 414 13.11 -25.93 2.32
N LYS A 415 12.95 -25.87 0.99
CA LYS A 415 13.96 -25.34 0.07
C LYS A 415 14.17 -23.84 0.22
N ILE A 416 13.13 -23.07 0.49
CA ILE A 416 13.27 -21.62 0.73
C ILE A 416 14.05 -21.38 2.04
N SER A 417 13.81 -22.17 3.10
CA SER A 417 14.64 -22.13 4.30
C SER A 417 16.13 -22.38 4.00
N ILE A 418 16.45 -23.38 3.17
CA ILE A 418 17.84 -23.63 2.72
C ILE A 418 18.40 -22.42 1.94
N CYS A 419 17.62 -21.83 1.03
CA CYS A 419 18.10 -20.75 0.17
C CYS A 419 18.26 -19.41 0.90
N LEU A 420 17.44 -19.11 1.91
CA LEU A 420 17.60 -17.92 2.77
C LEU A 420 18.97 -17.89 3.47
N ASP A 421 19.54 -19.05 3.78
CA ASP A 421 20.88 -19.18 4.34
C ASP A 421 21.98 -19.43 3.29
N PHE A 422 21.70 -19.36 1.99
CA PHE A 422 22.68 -19.63 0.93
C PHE A 422 23.93 -18.74 1.06
N ALA A 423 23.74 -17.45 1.31
CA ALA A 423 24.82 -16.49 1.53
C ALA A 423 25.74 -16.86 2.72
N LYS A 424 25.20 -17.53 3.76
CA LYS A 424 25.93 -17.91 4.97
C LYS A 424 26.47 -19.34 4.93
N SER A 425 25.91 -20.20 4.09
CA SER A 425 26.11 -21.66 4.12
C SER A 425 26.72 -22.28 2.87
N GLY A 426 26.64 -21.59 1.73
CA GLY A 426 27.06 -22.13 0.43
C GLY A 426 26.09 -23.15 -0.16
N ARG A 427 24.96 -23.44 0.50
CA ARG A 427 23.95 -24.40 0.06
C ARG A 427 22.73 -23.69 -0.52
N THR A 428 22.25 -24.15 -1.67
CA THR A 428 21.06 -23.66 -2.37
C THR A 428 20.21 -24.84 -2.84
N ALA A 429 18.97 -24.59 -3.25
CA ALA A 429 18.02 -25.59 -3.71
C ALA A 429 17.16 -25.07 -4.88
N TYR A 430 16.59 -26.00 -5.64
CA TYR A 430 15.89 -25.70 -6.89
C TYR A 430 14.54 -26.44 -6.98
N LEU A 431 13.63 -25.86 -7.78
CA LEU A 431 12.38 -26.50 -8.16
C LEU A 431 12.65 -27.71 -9.06
N ARG A 432 12.20 -28.88 -8.62
CA ARG A 432 12.09 -30.08 -9.44
C ARG A 432 11.02 -29.89 -10.53
N ARG A 433 10.97 -30.76 -11.53
CA ARG A 433 10.03 -30.63 -12.66
C ARG A 433 8.57 -30.59 -12.19
N GLU A 434 8.24 -31.45 -11.24
CA GLU A 434 6.90 -31.58 -10.65
C GLU A 434 6.52 -30.43 -9.70
N GLU A 435 7.47 -29.55 -9.35
CA GLU A 435 7.29 -28.39 -8.45
C GLU A 435 7.23 -27.06 -9.22
N ARG A 436 7.39 -27.07 -10.56
CA ARG A 436 7.28 -25.86 -11.40
C ARG A 436 5.82 -25.66 -11.82
N PRO A 437 5.13 -24.58 -11.42
CA PRO A 437 3.77 -24.33 -11.90
C PRO A 437 3.78 -24.03 -13.39
N MET A 438 2.90 -24.73 -14.12
CA MET A 438 2.61 -24.46 -15.54
C MET A 438 1.56 -23.34 -15.69
N PHE A 439 0.66 -23.24 -14.70
CA PHE A 439 -0.41 -22.27 -14.61
C PHE A 439 -0.19 -21.37 -13.38
N TYR A 440 -0.62 -20.11 -13.45
CA TYR A 440 -0.48 -19.14 -12.37
C TYR A 440 -1.84 -18.46 -12.09
N PRO A 441 -2.19 -18.19 -10.83
CA PRO A 441 -3.41 -17.46 -10.53
C PRO A 441 -3.32 -16.01 -11.02
N ASP A 442 -4.46 -15.47 -11.44
CA ASP A 442 -4.67 -14.14 -12.04
C ASP A 442 -3.99 -13.00 -11.26
N PHE A 443 -4.05 -13.01 -9.93
CA PHE A 443 -3.38 -12.01 -9.10
C PHE A 443 -1.84 -11.98 -9.23
N MET A 444 -1.21 -12.99 -9.84
CA MET A 444 0.23 -13.03 -10.09
C MET A 444 0.67 -12.41 -11.43
N GLU A 445 -0.30 -11.95 -12.25
CA GLU A 445 -0.12 -11.11 -13.44
C GLU A 445 1.06 -11.52 -14.35
N LYS A 446 1.06 -12.77 -14.84
CA LYS A 446 2.16 -13.32 -15.66
C LYS A 446 2.08 -13.03 -17.16
N GLY A 447 1.03 -12.33 -17.60
CA GLY A 447 0.86 -11.78 -18.95
C GLY A 447 1.20 -12.75 -20.07
N SER A 448 2.13 -12.34 -20.94
CA SER A 448 2.52 -13.04 -22.16
C SER A 448 3.52 -14.19 -21.94
N HIS A 449 3.95 -14.44 -20.70
CA HIS A 449 5.05 -15.36 -20.39
C HIS A 449 4.62 -16.68 -19.71
N LYS A 450 3.45 -16.73 -19.05
CA LYS A 450 2.87 -17.95 -18.44
C LYS A 450 1.36 -17.98 -18.56
N ILE A 451 0.80 -19.18 -18.60
CA ILE A 451 -0.65 -19.39 -18.69
C ILE A 451 -1.30 -19.00 -17.36
N SER A 452 -2.36 -18.19 -17.41
CA SER A 452 -3.02 -17.61 -16.22
C SER A 452 -4.43 -18.16 -16.02
N TYR A 453 -4.88 -18.32 -14.78
CA TYR A 453 -6.23 -18.78 -14.41
C TYR A 453 -6.85 -17.93 -13.30
N ARG A 454 -8.18 -17.85 -13.27
CA ARG A 454 -8.92 -17.11 -12.23
C ARG A 454 -8.84 -17.83 -10.88
N SER A 455 -8.20 -17.24 -9.86
CA SER A 455 -8.13 -17.81 -8.52
C SER A 455 -9.51 -17.83 -7.84
N ASP A 456 -9.86 -18.95 -7.22
CA ASP A 456 -11.03 -19.11 -6.36
C ASP A 456 -10.76 -18.79 -4.88
N ARG A 457 -9.50 -18.50 -4.50
CA ARG A 457 -9.08 -18.15 -3.14
C ARG A 457 -9.23 -16.64 -2.88
N VAL A 458 -9.04 -16.23 -1.62
CA VAL A 458 -9.21 -14.84 -1.18
C VAL A 458 -8.30 -13.85 -1.92
N LEU A 459 -7.08 -14.25 -2.29
CA LEU A 459 -6.16 -13.37 -3.03
C LEU A 459 -6.69 -12.98 -4.42
N GLY A 460 -7.38 -13.89 -5.12
CA GLY A 460 -8.07 -13.58 -6.37
C GLY A 460 -9.21 -12.58 -6.18
N LEU A 461 -10.00 -12.73 -5.11
CA LEU A 461 -11.10 -11.81 -4.79
C LEU A 461 -10.58 -10.40 -4.50
N LEU A 462 -9.57 -10.28 -3.63
CA LEU A 462 -8.93 -9.01 -3.26
C LEU A 462 -8.32 -8.29 -4.48
N TYR A 463 -7.59 -9.03 -5.33
CA TYR A 463 -7.00 -8.53 -6.57
C TYR A 463 -8.06 -7.99 -7.55
N ARG A 464 -9.13 -8.75 -7.80
CA ARG A 464 -10.19 -8.35 -8.75
C ARG A 464 -10.99 -7.14 -8.25
N THR A 465 -11.18 -7.00 -6.94
CA THR A 465 -11.71 -5.76 -6.33
C THR A 465 -10.83 -4.56 -6.67
N CYS A 466 -9.51 -4.66 -6.48
CA CYS A 466 -8.58 -3.58 -6.80
C CYS A 466 -8.55 -3.27 -8.30
N ARG A 467 -8.54 -4.28 -9.17
CA ARG A 467 -8.60 -4.09 -10.64
C ARG A 467 -9.88 -3.36 -11.06
N SER A 468 -11.03 -3.68 -10.46
CA SER A 468 -12.30 -3.00 -10.74
C SER A 468 -12.28 -1.53 -10.32
N LEU A 469 -11.70 -1.22 -9.15
CA LEU A 469 -11.52 0.15 -8.68
C LEU A 469 -10.54 0.94 -9.56
N GLU A 470 -9.39 0.38 -9.90
CA GLU A 470 -8.43 1.01 -10.82
C GLU A 470 -9.06 1.26 -12.20
N ALA A 471 -9.81 0.31 -12.75
CA ALA A 471 -10.53 0.48 -14.01
C ALA A 471 -11.59 1.60 -13.95
N ALA A 472 -12.25 1.78 -12.80
CA ALA A 472 -13.24 2.82 -12.57
C ALA A 472 -12.63 4.20 -12.21
N VAL A 473 -11.36 4.27 -11.82
CA VAL A 473 -10.70 5.47 -11.29
C VAL A 473 -9.56 6.01 -12.18
N GLY A 474 -8.89 5.14 -12.94
CA GLY A 474 -7.62 5.44 -13.63
C GLY A 474 -7.66 6.73 -14.47
N SER A 475 -8.66 6.86 -15.33
CA SER A 475 -8.88 8.00 -16.23
C SER A 475 -9.66 9.17 -15.62
N LEU A 476 -10.05 9.11 -14.33
CA LEU A 476 -10.65 10.22 -13.59
C LEU A 476 -9.58 11.11 -12.94
N GLY A 477 -8.55 10.51 -12.33
CA GLY A 477 -7.56 11.19 -11.47
C GLY A 477 -6.51 12.10 -12.16
N HIS A 478 -6.72 12.51 -13.41
CA HIS A 478 -5.95 13.57 -14.09
C HIS A 478 -6.80 14.81 -14.42
N ARG A 479 -8.10 14.79 -14.10
CA ARG A 479 -9.01 15.92 -14.37
C ARG A 479 -8.87 16.95 -13.26
N HIS A 480 -8.69 18.21 -13.66
CA HIS A 480 -8.59 19.31 -12.71
C HIS A 480 -9.99 19.68 -12.20
N VAL A 481 -10.14 19.69 -10.87
CA VAL A 481 -11.30 20.29 -10.23
C VAL A 481 -11.11 21.80 -10.25
N ASP A 482 -11.92 22.51 -11.01
CA ASP A 482 -12.00 23.97 -10.87
C ASP A 482 -12.78 24.32 -9.60
N ALA A 483 -12.04 24.51 -8.51
CA ALA A 483 -12.55 25.02 -7.25
C ALA A 483 -12.59 26.57 -7.21
N GLY A 484 -12.01 27.24 -8.22
CA GLY A 484 -11.62 28.65 -8.17
C GLY A 484 -10.43 28.93 -7.25
N ARG A 485 -9.81 30.10 -7.43
CA ARG A 485 -8.71 30.57 -6.57
C ARG A 485 -9.21 30.93 -5.17
N CYS A 486 -8.40 30.66 -4.13
CA CYS A 486 -8.73 31.02 -2.75
C CYS A 486 -8.69 32.55 -2.54
N LEU A 487 -9.86 33.20 -2.39
CA LEU A 487 -9.96 34.66 -2.22
C LEU A 487 -9.29 35.19 -0.94
N ALA A 488 -9.10 34.34 0.08
CA ALA A 488 -8.35 34.66 1.28
C ALA A 488 -6.82 34.79 1.03
N LEU A 489 -6.32 34.47 -0.17
CA LEU A 489 -4.93 34.65 -0.58
C LEU A 489 -4.73 35.82 -1.57
N ASP A 490 -5.77 36.59 -1.90
CA ASP A 490 -5.72 37.80 -2.73
C ASP A 490 -5.38 39.01 -1.83
N VAL A 491 -4.09 39.33 -1.67
CA VAL A 491 -3.60 40.39 -0.76
C VAL A 491 -3.46 41.71 -1.55
N PRO A 492 -4.23 42.77 -1.24
CA PRO A 492 -4.24 44.00 -2.03
C PRO A 492 -2.84 44.55 -2.31
N GLY A 493 -2.51 44.77 -3.58
CA GLY A 493 -1.21 45.25 -4.03
C GLY A 493 -0.17 44.17 -4.34
N TRP A 494 -0.53 42.88 -4.33
CA TRP A 494 0.33 41.79 -4.82
C TRP A 494 0.83 42.00 -6.26
N GLN A 495 0.09 42.76 -7.08
CA GLN A 495 0.42 43.07 -8.47
C GLN A 495 1.80 43.71 -8.65
N ARG A 496 2.34 44.40 -7.62
CA ARG A 496 3.73 44.90 -7.60
C ARG A 496 4.76 43.79 -7.90
N TYR A 497 4.45 42.55 -7.50
CA TYR A 497 5.32 41.39 -7.63
C TYR A 497 4.97 40.46 -8.81
N GLU A 498 3.94 40.78 -9.61
CA GLU A 498 3.40 39.89 -10.65
C GLU A 498 4.46 39.45 -11.67
N SER A 499 5.22 40.38 -12.24
CA SER A 499 6.27 40.09 -13.22
C SER A 499 7.40 39.21 -12.64
N ALA A 500 7.77 39.43 -11.37
CA ALA A 500 8.78 38.64 -10.68
C ALA A 500 8.25 37.22 -10.33
N ALA A 501 6.99 37.14 -9.89
CA ALA A 501 6.31 35.87 -9.62
C ALA A 501 6.17 35.01 -10.88
N LEU A 502 5.85 35.61 -12.03
CA LEU A 502 5.81 34.93 -13.33
C LEU A 502 7.18 34.38 -13.75
N ALA A 503 8.26 35.15 -13.55
CA ALA A 503 9.63 34.72 -13.86
C ALA A 503 10.07 33.55 -12.96
N ALA A 504 9.83 33.64 -11.64
CA ALA A 504 10.15 32.59 -10.69
C ALA A 504 9.30 31.32 -10.92
N LEU A 505 8.01 31.46 -11.25
CA LEU A 505 7.14 30.33 -11.63
C LEU A 505 7.64 29.63 -12.92
N ALA A 506 8.17 30.39 -13.89
CA ALA A 506 8.71 29.82 -15.12
C ALA A 506 9.99 29.00 -14.89
N ASP A 507 10.93 29.50 -14.08
CA ASP A 507 12.13 28.76 -13.67
C ASP A 507 11.77 27.51 -12.85
N TYR A 508 10.91 27.64 -11.83
CA TYR A 508 10.44 26.52 -11.02
C TYR A 508 9.79 25.42 -11.86
N ASN A 509 8.82 25.78 -12.72
CA ASN A 509 8.14 24.83 -13.60
C ASN A 509 9.12 24.15 -14.58
N THR A 510 10.17 24.85 -15.03
CA THR A 510 11.20 24.28 -15.91
C THR A 510 12.04 23.23 -15.16
N ARG A 511 12.43 23.52 -13.91
CA ARG A 511 13.15 22.58 -13.05
C ARG A 511 12.31 21.36 -12.69
N LEU A 512 11.05 21.57 -12.30
CA LEU A 512 10.12 20.48 -11.96
C LEU A 512 9.82 19.59 -13.18
N ARG A 513 9.57 20.17 -14.36
CA ARG A 513 9.43 19.41 -15.61
C ARG A 513 10.68 18.59 -15.94
N ARG A 514 11.89 19.09 -15.62
CA ARG A 514 13.11 18.29 -15.78
C ARG A 514 13.09 17.06 -14.87
N ILE A 515 12.64 17.18 -13.62
CA ILE A 515 12.48 16.04 -12.70
C ILE A 515 11.44 15.04 -13.24
N LEU A 516 10.27 15.52 -13.67
CA LEU A 516 9.21 14.65 -14.21
C LEU A 516 9.69 13.88 -15.45
N ASN A 517 10.20 14.60 -16.45
CA ASN A 517 10.60 14.04 -17.74
C ASN A 517 11.84 13.13 -17.64
N GLN A 518 12.78 13.40 -16.72
CA GLN A 518 14.01 12.61 -16.57
C GLN A 518 13.76 11.20 -16.02
N TYR A 519 12.62 10.97 -15.34
CA TYR A 519 12.31 9.70 -14.67
C TYR A 519 10.96 9.07 -15.09
N GLY A 520 10.22 9.69 -16.02
CA GLY A 520 8.93 9.17 -16.50
C GLY A 520 7.77 9.32 -15.51
N ILE A 521 7.82 10.34 -14.64
CA ILE A 521 6.82 10.55 -13.58
C ILE A 521 5.59 11.23 -14.18
N ALA A 522 4.41 10.61 -14.06
CA ALA A 522 3.20 11.03 -14.75
C ALA A 522 2.52 12.29 -14.17
N SER A 523 2.87 12.75 -12.97
CA SER A 523 2.25 13.93 -12.34
C SER A 523 3.12 14.64 -11.30
N GLU A 524 2.85 15.94 -11.09
CA GLU A 524 3.40 16.72 -9.97
C GLU A 524 3.09 16.07 -8.62
N GLY A 525 1.86 15.58 -8.43
CA GLY A 525 1.42 14.94 -7.20
C GLY A 525 2.29 13.74 -6.81
N GLU A 526 2.66 12.89 -7.78
CA GLU A 526 3.54 11.74 -7.57
C GLU A 526 4.97 12.14 -7.20
N ALA A 527 5.53 13.14 -7.89
CA ALA A 527 6.88 13.63 -7.59
C ALA A 527 6.96 14.31 -6.22
N MET A 528 5.99 15.16 -5.89
CA MET A 528 5.98 15.91 -4.63
C MET A 528 5.60 15.02 -3.44
N ALA A 529 4.62 14.11 -3.58
CA ALA A 529 4.32 13.13 -2.53
C ALA A 529 5.41 12.05 -2.36
N CYS A 530 6.32 11.91 -3.35
CA CYS A 530 7.31 10.84 -3.47
C CYS A 530 6.67 9.44 -3.63
N MET A 531 5.58 9.39 -4.41
CA MET A 531 4.70 8.22 -4.61
C MET A 531 4.61 7.85 -6.10
N VAL A 532 5.76 7.63 -6.74
CA VAL A 532 5.84 7.47 -8.20
C VAL A 532 5.25 6.14 -8.66
N SER A 533 4.27 6.17 -9.57
CA SER A 533 3.59 4.96 -10.07
C SER A 533 4.41 4.25 -11.14
N THR A 534 4.81 5.02 -12.17
CA THR A 534 5.44 4.58 -13.41
C THR A 534 6.87 5.11 -13.54
N TYR A 535 7.71 4.38 -14.27
CA TYR A 535 9.03 4.82 -14.71
C TYR A 535 9.23 4.41 -16.16
N ASP A 536 10.17 5.05 -16.84
CA ASP A 536 10.61 4.57 -18.15
C ASP A 536 11.30 3.20 -18.02
N THR A 537 11.11 2.36 -19.04
CA THR A 537 11.52 0.95 -19.14
C THR A 537 13.01 0.70 -18.91
N TYR A 538 13.84 1.74 -19.01
CA TYR A 538 15.28 1.71 -18.74
C TYR A 538 15.65 1.44 -17.26
N HIS A 539 14.71 1.58 -16.31
CA HIS A 539 14.95 1.47 -14.87
C HIS A 539 14.20 0.31 -14.19
N ASN A 540 13.96 -0.78 -14.93
CA ASN A 540 13.08 -1.89 -14.54
C ASN A 540 13.57 -2.82 -13.38
N ALA A 541 14.69 -2.55 -12.72
CA ALA A 541 15.12 -3.35 -11.56
C ALA A 541 14.42 -2.90 -10.26
N GLN A 542 13.96 -3.84 -9.43
CA GLN A 542 13.23 -3.49 -8.20
C GLN A 542 14.10 -2.80 -7.12
N SER A 543 15.44 -2.89 -7.25
CA SER A 543 16.39 -2.06 -6.49
C SER A 543 16.24 -0.57 -6.82
N ASP A 544 15.94 -0.27 -8.07
CA ASP A 544 16.08 1.07 -8.63
C ASP A 544 14.86 1.91 -8.30
N LYS A 545 13.66 1.31 -8.16
CA LYS A 545 12.46 1.99 -7.65
C LYS A 545 12.70 2.70 -6.32
N LEU A 546 13.23 2.00 -5.30
CA LEU A 546 13.48 2.61 -3.98
C LEU A 546 14.57 3.69 -4.06
N ASN A 547 15.63 3.44 -4.83
CA ASN A 547 16.67 4.44 -5.08
C ASN A 547 16.13 5.69 -5.81
N MET A 548 15.15 5.52 -6.70
CA MET A 548 14.48 6.62 -7.42
C MET A 548 13.50 7.39 -6.52
N GLU A 549 12.69 6.73 -5.70
CA GLU A 549 11.80 7.40 -4.73
C GLU A 549 12.62 8.30 -3.78
N ASP A 550 13.71 7.77 -3.22
CA ASP A 550 14.64 8.50 -2.35
C ASP A 550 15.50 9.54 -3.09
N LEU A 551 15.63 9.47 -4.42
CA LEU A 551 16.33 10.47 -5.23
C LEU A 551 15.38 11.61 -5.63
N VAL A 552 14.15 11.29 -6.03
CA VAL A 552 13.07 12.24 -6.32
C VAL A 552 12.78 13.09 -5.08
N GLU A 553 12.67 12.48 -3.90
CA GLU A 553 12.54 13.20 -2.61
C GLU A 553 13.65 14.25 -2.43
N LYS A 554 14.91 13.88 -2.68
CA LYS A 554 16.05 14.80 -2.53
C LYS A 554 16.01 15.94 -3.56
N MET A 555 15.57 15.67 -4.79
CA MET A 555 15.47 16.67 -5.86
C MET A 555 14.29 17.62 -5.67
N THR A 556 13.10 17.14 -5.31
CA THR A 556 11.91 17.98 -5.05
C THR A 556 12.08 18.80 -3.78
N LYS A 557 12.71 18.23 -2.74
CA LYS A 557 13.12 18.97 -1.55
C LYS A 557 14.13 20.08 -1.90
N PHE A 558 15.22 19.77 -2.60
CA PHE A 558 16.22 20.78 -2.98
C PHE A 558 15.64 21.89 -3.87
N LEU A 559 14.72 21.55 -4.78
CA LEU A 559 13.97 22.53 -5.56
C LEU A 559 13.12 23.45 -4.65
N THR A 560 12.38 22.88 -3.72
CA THR A 560 11.54 23.63 -2.75
C THR A 560 12.40 24.55 -1.87
N GLU A 561 13.52 24.05 -1.35
CA GLU A 561 14.44 24.80 -0.48
C GLU A 561 15.11 25.94 -1.24
N THR A 562 15.69 25.69 -2.42
CA THR A 562 16.36 26.76 -3.21
C THR A 562 15.39 27.81 -3.75
N THR A 563 14.18 27.43 -4.17
CA THR A 563 13.14 28.40 -4.57
C THR A 563 12.67 29.24 -3.37
N ARG A 564 12.58 28.66 -2.18
CA ARG A 564 12.31 29.41 -0.93
C ARG A 564 13.45 30.39 -0.59
N GLU A 565 14.71 30.00 -0.76
CA GLU A 565 15.86 30.90 -0.54
C GLU A 565 15.83 32.12 -1.47
N VAL A 566 15.47 31.92 -2.75
CA VAL A 566 15.28 33.02 -3.72
C VAL A 566 14.17 33.98 -3.26
N PHE A 567 13.02 33.47 -2.80
CA PHE A 567 11.91 34.30 -2.31
C PHE A 567 12.37 35.32 -1.25
N PHE A 568 13.07 34.84 -0.22
CA PHE A 568 13.48 35.65 0.94
C PHE A 568 14.70 36.54 0.65
N SER A 569 15.67 36.08 -0.15
CA SER A 569 16.87 36.87 -0.47
C SER A 569 16.54 38.07 -1.36
N GLU A 570 15.70 37.90 -2.38
CA GLU A 570 15.16 39.00 -3.19
C GLU A 570 14.35 39.99 -2.32
N LEU A 571 13.48 39.49 -1.43
CA LEU A 571 12.65 40.34 -0.56
C LEU A 571 13.50 41.16 0.41
N LEU A 572 14.54 40.56 1.00
CA LEU A 572 15.49 41.26 1.85
C LEU A 572 16.29 42.32 1.07
N THR A 573 16.56 42.08 -0.20
CA THR A 573 17.26 43.03 -1.08
C THR A 573 16.38 44.24 -1.40
N GLU A 574 15.12 44.01 -1.81
CA GLU A 574 14.14 45.08 -2.04
C GLU A 574 13.95 45.96 -0.80
N LEU A 575 13.78 45.35 0.38
CA LEU A 575 13.59 46.09 1.64
C LEU A 575 14.84 46.90 2.04
N LYS A 576 16.04 46.46 1.66
CA LYS A 576 17.28 47.24 1.86
C LYS A 576 17.37 48.40 0.89
N GLU A 577 17.04 48.20 -0.37
CA GLU A 577 17.06 49.24 -1.40
C GLU A 577 16.01 50.33 -1.15
N GLU A 578 14.85 49.99 -0.57
CA GLU A 578 13.83 50.96 -0.17
C GLU A 578 14.03 51.53 1.26
N GLY A 579 14.99 51.02 2.06
CA GLY A 579 15.27 51.49 3.42
C GLY A 579 14.23 51.07 4.48
N LEU A 580 13.62 49.90 4.29
CA LEU A 580 12.46 49.38 5.05
C LEU A 580 12.79 48.09 5.84
N GLU A 581 14.07 47.75 6.03
CA GLU A 581 14.46 46.48 6.66
C GLU A 581 14.09 46.37 8.15
N ASP A 582 14.13 47.49 8.88
CA ASP A 582 13.76 47.62 10.29
C ASP A 582 12.23 47.81 10.52
N ASP A 583 11.44 48.07 9.47
CA ASP A 583 9.98 48.22 9.60
C ASP A 583 9.28 46.86 9.61
N GLU A 584 8.96 46.37 10.80
CA GLU A 584 8.27 45.08 11.01
C GLU A 584 6.91 44.97 10.31
N GLU A 585 6.14 46.07 10.22
CA GLU A 585 4.80 46.06 9.64
C GLU A 585 4.89 46.05 8.11
N GLU A 586 5.69 46.93 7.54
CA GLU A 586 5.93 47.03 6.10
C GLU A 586 6.64 45.78 5.56
N ARG A 587 7.68 45.29 6.24
CA ARG A 587 8.34 44.01 5.91
C ARG A 587 7.34 42.86 5.89
N THR A 588 6.43 42.80 6.86
CA THR A 588 5.38 41.78 6.90
C THR A 588 4.37 41.97 5.76
N ARG A 589 3.98 43.20 5.44
CA ARG A 589 3.07 43.53 4.33
C ARG A 589 3.66 43.13 2.98
N ARG A 590 4.94 43.44 2.71
CA ARG A 590 5.65 43.03 1.48
C ARG A 590 5.79 41.51 1.37
N LYS A 591 6.19 40.85 2.46
CA LYS A 591 6.24 39.38 2.56
C LYS A 591 4.91 38.73 2.15
N MET A 592 3.80 39.27 2.63
CA MET A 592 2.45 38.78 2.29
C MET A 592 2.05 39.09 0.85
N GLN A 593 2.31 40.30 0.35
CA GLN A 593 2.04 40.67 -1.05
C GLN A 593 2.83 39.80 -2.04
N LYS A 594 4.11 39.50 -1.76
CA LYS A 594 4.94 38.66 -2.62
C LYS A 594 4.49 37.20 -2.62
N ALA A 595 4.14 36.64 -1.46
CA ALA A 595 3.60 35.28 -1.37
C ALA A 595 2.21 35.15 -2.02
N SER A 596 1.36 36.18 -1.86
CA SER A 596 0.09 36.30 -2.58
C SER A 596 0.32 36.31 -4.09
N ALA A 597 1.24 37.11 -4.61
CA ALA A 597 1.56 37.13 -6.04
C ALA A 597 1.95 35.74 -6.57
N TRP A 598 2.80 35.00 -5.85
CA TRP A 598 3.18 33.63 -6.20
C TRP A 598 1.97 32.69 -6.30
N TYR A 599 0.99 32.80 -5.40
CA TYR A 599 -0.26 32.05 -5.49
C TYR A 599 -1.11 32.52 -6.68
N MET A 600 -1.32 33.83 -6.80
CA MET A 600 -2.24 34.43 -7.78
C MET A 600 -1.81 34.20 -9.23
N VAL A 601 -0.51 34.24 -9.56
CA VAL A 601 -0.02 33.93 -10.92
C VAL A 601 -0.06 32.41 -11.22
N THR A 602 0.01 31.57 -10.19
CA THR A 602 -0.07 30.10 -10.33
C THR A 602 -1.50 29.65 -10.53
N TYR A 603 -2.46 30.25 -9.82
CA TYR A 603 -3.89 29.92 -9.85
C TYR A 603 -4.71 30.93 -10.67
N SER A 604 -4.08 31.61 -11.64
CA SER A 604 -4.77 32.50 -12.58
C SER A 604 -5.58 31.69 -13.61
N PRO A 605 -6.85 32.04 -13.90
CA PRO A 605 -7.65 31.36 -14.93
C PRO A 605 -7.11 31.59 -16.35
N ASP A 606 -6.39 32.69 -16.58
CA ASP A 606 -5.78 33.02 -17.88
C ASP A 606 -4.49 32.22 -18.16
N ARG A 607 -3.99 31.48 -17.16
CA ARG A 607 -2.79 30.63 -17.29
C ARG A 607 -3.18 29.34 -18.04
N PRO A 608 -2.48 28.98 -19.14
CA PRO A 608 -2.67 27.67 -19.76
C PRO A 608 -2.46 26.56 -18.74
N ASN A 609 -3.40 25.61 -18.63
CA ASN A 609 -3.30 24.57 -17.62
C ASN A 609 -2.07 23.68 -17.87
N THR A 610 -1.02 23.86 -17.07
CA THR A 610 0.21 23.08 -17.18
C THR A 610 0.25 21.86 -16.26
N GLY A 611 -0.78 21.63 -15.43
CA GLY A 611 -0.76 20.59 -14.40
C GLY A 611 0.22 20.82 -13.24
N LEU A 612 0.74 22.05 -13.06
CA LEU A 612 1.77 22.38 -12.06
C LEU A 612 1.30 23.52 -11.14
N PHE A 613 1.16 23.25 -9.85
CA PHE A 613 0.59 24.13 -8.83
C PHE A 613 1.41 24.16 -7.52
N SER A 614 2.50 23.39 -7.42
CA SER A 614 3.33 23.28 -6.20
C SER A 614 4.12 24.54 -5.83
N PHE A 615 4.45 25.41 -6.80
CA PHE A 615 5.32 26.58 -6.64
C PHE A 615 5.06 27.47 -5.39
N PRO A 616 3.86 28.05 -5.18
CA PRO A 616 3.60 28.94 -4.04
C PRO A 616 3.76 28.24 -2.68
N TRP A 617 3.64 26.91 -2.62
CA TRP A 617 3.74 26.15 -1.37
C TRP A 617 5.18 26.03 -0.83
N CYS A 618 6.19 26.47 -1.59
CA CYS A 618 7.54 26.74 -1.07
C CYS A 618 7.54 27.78 0.08
N VAL A 619 6.51 28.63 0.15
CA VAL A 619 6.27 29.62 1.23
C VAL A 619 4.94 29.38 1.96
N ALA A 620 4.53 28.12 2.12
CA ALA A 620 3.27 27.73 2.77
C ALA A 620 3.07 28.30 4.19
N ASP A 621 4.13 28.54 4.95
CA ASP A 621 4.11 29.21 6.25
C ASP A 621 3.67 30.69 6.16
N VAL A 622 4.12 31.40 5.12
CA VAL A 622 3.68 32.77 4.83
C VAL A 622 2.22 32.78 4.37
N LEU A 623 1.82 31.81 3.54
CA LEU A 623 0.42 31.67 3.10
C LEU A 623 -0.52 31.33 4.27
N VAL A 624 -0.09 30.50 5.22
CA VAL A 624 -0.79 30.27 6.50
C VAL A 624 -0.93 31.56 7.30
N GLU A 625 0.09 32.44 7.31
CA GLU A 625 -0.01 33.74 7.99
C GLU A 625 -1.00 34.69 7.30
N VAL A 626 -1.06 34.71 5.96
CA VAL A 626 -2.08 35.43 5.18
C VAL A 626 -3.48 34.91 5.51
N LEU A 627 -3.69 33.59 5.44
CA LEU A 627 -4.97 32.95 5.76
C LEU A 627 -5.41 33.24 7.20
N ARG A 628 -4.48 33.32 8.17
CA ARG A 628 -4.80 33.70 9.55
C ARG A 628 -5.32 35.14 9.70
N ARG A 629 -4.97 36.05 8.78
CA ARG A 629 -5.41 37.46 8.79
C ARG A 629 -6.66 37.72 7.92
N ALA A 630 -6.98 36.85 6.98
CA ALA A 630 -8.18 36.98 6.13
C ALA A 630 -9.50 36.85 6.91
N THR A 631 -10.56 37.54 6.45
CA THR A 631 -11.88 37.53 7.11
C THR A 631 -12.64 36.21 6.88
N PRO A 632 -13.68 35.90 7.68
CA PRO A 632 -14.51 34.70 7.46
C PRO A 632 -15.16 34.65 6.08
N GLU A 633 -15.55 35.79 5.52
CA GLU A 633 -16.23 35.89 4.21
C GLU A 633 -15.28 35.56 3.05
N GLN A 634 -13.99 35.84 3.19
CA GLN A 634 -12.96 35.45 2.23
C GLN A 634 -12.65 33.94 2.28
N LYS A 635 -12.98 33.27 3.40
CA LYS A 635 -12.74 31.84 3.65
C LYS A 635 -13.93 31.01 3.21
N ARG A 636 -14.07 30.86 1.88
CA ARG A 636 -15.08 30.01 1.27
C ARG A 636 -14.88 28.55 1.72
N TRP A 637 -15.74 28.08 2.62
CA TRP A 637 -15.70 26.72 3.17
C TRP A 637 -16.94 25.92 2.74
N CYS A 638 -16.74 24.87 1.95
CA CYS A 638 -17.76 23.89 1.59
C CYS A 638 -17.49 22.58 2.37
N PRO A 639 -18.27 22.26 3.41
CA PRO A 639 -17.97 21.13 4.30
C PRO A 639 -18.31 19.75 3.69
N ASP A 640 -19.18 19.71 2.67
CA ASP A 640 -19.53 18.49 1.95
C ASP A 640 -19.73 18.81 0.46
N VAL A 641 -18.67 18.56 -0.31
CA VAL A 641 -18.61 18.89 -1.74
C VAL A 641 -19.44 17.93 -2.60
N LEU A 642 -19.54 16.66 -2.20
CA LEU A 642 -20.29 15.65 -2.96
C LEU A 642 -21.79 15.86 -2.79
N SER A 643 -22.26 15.99 -1.56
CA SER A 643 -23.66 16.26 -1.27
C SER A 643 -24.10 17.55 -1.95
N LYS A 644 -23.31 18.63 -1.81
CA LYS A 644 -23.60 19.89 -2.48
C LYS A 644 -23.72 19.73 -4.01
N LYS A 645 -22.79 19.05 -4.68
CA LYS A 645 -22.88 18.86 -6.14
C LYS A 645 -24.12 18.06 -6.58
N ILE A 646 -24.61 17.15 -5.74
CA ILE A 646 -25.88 16.44 -6.00
C ILE A 646 -27.07 17.39 -5.78
N ASP A 647 -27.07 18.17 -4.71
CA ASP A 647 -28.12 19.16 -4.40
C ASP A 647 -28.20 20.27 -5.47
N ASP A 648 -27.05 20.83 -5.89
CA ASP A 648 -26.94 21.82 -6.98
C ASP A 648 -27.60 21.29 -8.28
N LEU A 649 -27.46 19.99 -8.61
CA LEU A 649 -28.11 19.37 -9.79
C LEU A 649 -29.62 19.17 -9.62
N ILE A 650 -30.09 18.96 -8.39
CA ILE A 650 -31.52 18.85 -8.07
C ILE A 650 -32.17 20.24 -8.17
N GLU A 651 -31.58 21.27 -7.57
CA GLU A 651 -32.09 22.65 -7.59
C GLU A 651 -32.18 23.20 -9.02
N ASN A 652 -31.20 22.89 -9.88
CA ASN A 652 -31.21 23.30 -11.29
C ASN A 652 -32.15 22.46 -12.18
N ASN A 653 -33.00 21.60 -11.61
CA ASN A 653 -33.96 20.72 -12.34
C ASN A 653 -33.31 19.81 -13.40
N ALA A 654 -32.01 19.52 -13.29
CA ALA A 654 -31.34 18.60 -14.23
C ALA A 654 -31.90 17.17 -14.08
N VAL A 655 -32.30 16.79 -12.87
CA VAL A 655 -32.89 15.49 -12.56
C VAL A 655 -34.42 15.61 -12.48
N PRO A 656 -35.20 14.88 -13.29
CA PRO A 656 -36.65 14.77 -13.08
C PRO A 656 -36.91 13.87 -11.87
N VAL A 657 -37.26 14.46 -10.72
CA VAL A 657 -37.49 13.73 -9.46
C VAL A 657 -38.97 13.70 -9.08
N GLU A 658 -39.58 12.53 -9.18
CA GLU A 658 -40.97 12.31 -8.74
C GLU A 658 -41.04 12.26 -7.20
N GLY A 659 -41.39 13.37 -6.56
CA GLY A 659 -41.54 13.42 -5.10
C GLY A 659 -42.04 14.73 -4.50
N GLY A 660 -41.73 15.88 -5.14
CA GLY A 660 -41.87 17.21 -4.53
C GLY A 660 -40.68 17.52 -3.60
N ASN A 661 -40.78 18.59 -2.80
CA ASN A 661 -39.69 19.13 -1.97
C ASN A 661 -39.32 18.26 -0.74
N ASP A 662 -39.51 16.94 -0.80
CA ASP A 662 -39.20 15.98 0.27
C ASP A 662 -37.82 15.34 0.00
N ALA A 663 -36.81 15.76 0.77
CA ALA A 663 -35.43 15.29 0.61
C ALA A 663 -35.28 13.76 0.72
N PHE A 664 -36.11 13.10 1.54
CA PHE A 664 -36.08 11.65 1.70
C PHE A 664 -36.58 10.93 0.45
N ARG A 665 -37.63 11.45 -0.21
CA ARG A 665 -38.09 10.94 -1.51
C ARG A 665 -37.06 11.17 -2.60
N MET A 666 -36.46 12.35 -2.65
CA MET A 666 -35.48 12.69 -3.67
C MET A 666 -34.23 11.80 -3.58
N ALA A 667 -33.71 11.58 -2.37
CA ALA A 667 -32.61 10.65 -2.14
C ALA A 667 -32.98 9.20 -2.48
N TYR A 668 -34.16 8.72 -2.06
CA TYR A 668 -34.63 7.36 -2.41
C TYR A 668 -34.74 7.17 -3.94
N ALA A 669 -35.26 8.16 -4.68
CA ALA A 669 -35.38 8.09 -6.13
C ALA A 669 -34.01 8.03 -6.84
N ILE A 670 -33.01 8.77 -6.35
CA ILE A 670 -31.63 8.70 -6.85
C ILE A 670 -31.01 7.33 -6.56
N ILE A 671 -31.22 6.78 -5.35
CA ILE A 671 -30.74 5.44 -4.97
C ILE A 671 -31.40 4.35 -5.82
N GLU A 672 -32.71 4.41 -6.05
CA GLU A 672 -33.41 3.48 -6.95
C GLU A 672 -32.88 3.59 -8.40
N ARG A 673 -32.63 4.81 -8.90
CA ARG A 673 -32.07 5.04 -10.24
C ARG A 673 -30.64 4.47 -10.37
N TRP A 674 -29.78 4.73 -9.40
CA TRP A 674 -28.40 4.20 -9.36
C TRP A 674 -28.39 2.66 -9.31
N LEU A 675 -29.17 2.04 -8.42
CA LEU A 675 -29.23 0.58 -8.30
C LEU A 675 -29.85 -0.10 -9.54
N ARG A 676 -30.67 0.61 -10.32
CA ARG A 676 -31.12 0.12 -11.64
C ARG A 676 -29.99 0.16 -12.67
N GLY A 677 -29.22 1.25 -12.72
CA GLY A 677 -28.06 1.40 -13.61
C GLY A 677 -26.98 0.33 -13.36
N GLU A 678 -26.74 -0.01 -12.09
CA GLU A 678 -25.81 -1.09 -11.69
C GLU A 678 -26.48 -2.49 -11.69
N THR A 679 -27.68 -2.64 -12.27
CA THR A 679 -28.45 -3.91 -12.39
C THR A 679 -28.80 -4.62 -11.07
N LEU A 680 -28.71 -3.93 -9.93
CA LEU A 680 -28.99 -4.46 -8.60
C LEU A 680 -30.47 -4.39 -8.18
N LEU A 681 -31.33 -3.64 -8.88
CA LEU A 681 -32.74 -3.45 -8.51
C LEU A 681 -33.73 -3.86 -9.62
N GLY A 682 -34.54 -4.89 -9.37
CA GLY A 682 -35.58 -5.36 -10.28
C GLY A 682 -35.61 -6.88 -10.47
N GLN A 683 -36.42 -7.33 -11.45
CA GLN A 683 -36.30 -8.65 -12.07
C GLN A 683 -35.37 -8.54 -13.29
N SER A 684 -34.48 -9.50 -13.48
CA SER A 684 -33.76 -9.65 -14.75
C SER A 684 -34.64 -10.34 -15.80
N ALA A 685 -34.19 -10.38 -17.06
CA ALA A 685 -34.91 -11.00 -18.18
C ALA A 685 -35.24 -12.49 -17.94
N ASP A 686 -34.52 -13.12 -17.02
CA ASP A 686 -34.60 -14.53 -16.61
C ASP A 686 -35.60 -14.80 -15.46
N GLY A 687 -36.36 -13.79 -15.05
CA GLY A 687 -37.29 -13.83 -13.92
C GLY A 687 -36.62 -13.97 -12.55
N LYS A 688 -35.29 -13.77 -12.46
CA LYS A 688 -34.53 -13.84 -11.20
C LYS A 688 -34.23 -12.42 -10.70
N PRO A 689 -34.13 -12.19 -9.39
CA PRO A 689 -34.23 -10.83 -8.87
C PRO A 689 -32.94 -10.32 -8.23
N GLY A 690 -32.70 -9.03 -8.40
CA GLY A 690 -31.84 -8.28 -7.48
C GLY A 690 -32.57 -7.99 -6.17
N LEU A 691 -32.28 -6.85 -5.57
CA LEU A 691 -33.17 -6.24 -4.59
C LEU A 691 -34.51 -5.96 -5.28
N CYS A 692 -35.63 -6.33 -4.64
CA CYS A 692 -36.94 -5.82 -5.04
C CYS A 692 -37.19 -4.48 -4.34
N LYS A 693 -38.15 -3.68 -4.84
CA LYS A 693 -38.52 -2.39 -4.21
C LYS A 693 -38.81 -2.53 -2.71
N GLY A 694 -39.47 -3.61 -2.28
CA GLY A 694 -39.73 -3.87 -0.85
C GLY A 694 -38.48 -4.09 -0.01
N CYS A 695 -37.46 -4.79 -0.54
CA CYS A 695 -36.18 -4.94 0.13
C CYS A 695 -35.37 -3.63 0.11
N LEU A 696 -35.38 -2.86 -0.99
CA LEU A 696 -34.73 -1.55 -1.02
C LEU A 696 -35.38 -0.57 -0.02
N LEU A 697 -36.71 -0.50 0.02
CA LEU A 697 -37.45 0.28 1.01
C LEU A 697 -37.03 -0.10 2.43
N LYS A 698 -36.98 -1.39 2.77
CA LYS A 698 -36.51 -1.82 4.09
C LYS A 698 -35.04 -1.41 4.35
N VAL A 699 -34.13 -1.61 3.40
CA VAL A 699 -32.71 -1.24 3.55
C VAL A 699 -32.56 0.28 3.74
N TYR A 700 -33.40 1.08 3.08
CA TYR A 700 -33.45 2.53 3.24
C TYR A 700 -34.09 2.95 4.59
N ASP A 701 -35.15 2.27 5.03
CA ASP A 701 -35.77 2.48 6.35
C ASP A 701 -34.81 2.11 7.50
N ASP A 702 -34.04 1.01 7.35
CA ASP A 702 -33.01 0.59 8.31
C ASP A 702 -31.84 1.60 8.34
N PHE A 703 -31.42 2.11 7.17
CA PHE A 703 -30.48 3.23 7.05
C PHE A 703 -30.98 4.48 7.80
N LEU A 704 -32.18 4.99 7.47
CA LEU A 704 -32.75 6.17 8.12
C LEU A 704 -32.88 5.96 9.64
N SER A 705 -33.34 4.77 10.06
CA SER A 705 -33.43 4.40 11.48
C SER A 705 -32.08 4.44 12.19
N SER A 706 -31.00 3.98 11.54
CA SER A 706 -29.63 4.09 12.08
C SER A 706 -29.19 5.55 12.28
N GLN A 707 -29.63 6.44 11.39
CA GLN A 707 -29.38 7.89 11.46
C GLN A 707 -30.33 8.62 12.42
N LYS A 708 -31.31 7.91 13.02
CA LYS A 708 -32.42 8.46 13.85
C LYS A 708 -33.36 9.38 13.06
N LEU A 709 -33.52 9.11 11.77
CA LEU A 709 -34.43 9.79 10.85
C LEU A 709 -35.65 8.90 10.57
N SER A 710 -36.77 9.49 10.18
CA SER A 710 -37.98 8.76 9.81
C SER A 710 -38.77 9.50 8.73
N TRP A 711 -39.37 8.75 7.82
CA TRP A 711 -40.20 9.26 6.72
C TRP A 711 -41.51 8.45 6.62
N SER A 712 -42.39 8.84 5.70
CA SER A 712 -43.71 8.20 5.53
C SER A 712 -43.88 7.59 4.13
N PRO A 713 -43.72 6.25 3.97
CA PRO A 713 -43.87 5.57 2.68
C PRO A 713 -45.29 5.59 2.07
N SER A 714 -46.28 6.17 2.77
CA SER A 714 -47.72 6.04 2.48
C SER A 714 -48.14 6.46 1.07
N SER A 715 -47.40 7.36 0.40
CA SER A 715 -47.67 7.79 -0.99
C SER A 715 -46.65 7.29 -2.02
N ALA A 716 -45.64 6.51 -1.62
CA ALA A 716 -44.74 5.82 -2.54
C ALA A 716 -45.37 4.52 -3.10
N ARG A 717 -46.51 4.10 -2.55
CA ARG A 717 -47.36 3.03 -3.10
C ARG A 717 -48.13 3.56 -4.31
N GLY A 718 -47.49 3.50 -5.47
CA GLY A 718 -48.16 3.70 -6.77
C GLY A 718 -49.33 2.70 -6.96
N LYS A 719 -50.29 3.07 -7.82
CA LYS A 719 -51.57 2.34 -7.96
C LYS A 719 -51.42 0.87 -8.35
N ASP A 720 -50.33 0.50 -9.00
CA ASP A 720 -50.08 -0.84 -9.54
C ASP A 720 -50.12 -1.94 -8.46
N MET A 721 -49.76 -1.62 -7.21
CA MET A 721 -49.77 -2.61 -6.12
C MET A 721 -51.17 -2.97 -5.62
N GLN A 722 -52.17 -2.11 -5.83
CA GLN A 722 -53.57 -2.38 -5.43
C GLN A 722 -54.33 -3.25 -6.44
N LEU A 723 -53.84 -3.40 -7.66
CA LEU A 723 -54.43 -4.28 -8.65
C LEU A 723 -54.05 -5.76 -8.38
N HIS A 724 -52.78 -6.03 -8.05
CA HIS A 724 -52.35 -7.39 -7.71
C HIS A 724 -52.97 -7.95 -6.42
N GLU A 725 -53.21 -7.12 -5.38
CA GLU A 725 -53.91 -7.59 -4.17
C GLU A 725 -55.36 -8.05 -4.46
N ALA A 726 -56.01 -7.50 -5.50
CA ALA A 726 -57.31 -7.96 -5.96
C ALA A 726 -57.21 -9.32 -6.68
N GLU A 727 -56.29 -9.47 -7.65
CA GLU A 727 -56.11 -10.70 -8.44
C GLU A 727 -55.74 -11.93 -7.58
N ILE A 728 -54.90 -11.73 -6.56
CA ILE A 728 -54.52 -12.79 -5.60
C ILE A 728 -55.74 -13.40 -4.89
N THR A 729 -56.83 -12.63 -4.73
CA THR A 729 -58.07 -13.07 -4.07
C THR A 729 -58.94 -13.98 -4.96
N GLU A 730 -58.83 -13.88 -6.29
CA GLU A 730 -59.57 -14.74 -7.24
C GLU A 730 -58.78 -15.99 -7.66
N VAL A 731 -57.47 -15.86 -7.93
CA VAL A 731 -56.61 -17.02 -8.30
C VAL A 731 -56.66 -18.11 -7.22
N SER A 732 -56.83 -17.74 -5.95
CA SER A 732 -56.98 -18.65 -4.80
C SER A 732 -58.27 -19.49 -4.79
N LYS A 733 -59.15 -19.40 -5.80
CA LYS A 733 -60.45 -20.10 -5.84
C LYS A 733 -60.75 -20.94 -7.10
N VAL A 734 -59.84 -20.98 -8.09
CA VAL A 734 -60.09 -21.68 -9.37
C VAL A 734 -59.24 -22.97 -9.53
N ALA A 735 -58.48 -23.35 -8.50
CA ALA A 735 -57.59 -24.52 -8.51
C ALA A 735 -58.30 -25.90 -8.36
N GLU A 736 -59.59 -26.02 -8.67
CA GLU A 736 -60.36 -27.27 -8.71
C GLU A 736 -61.16 -27.41 -10.02
N GLY A 737 -60.48 -27.53 -11.17
CA GLY A 737 -61.11 -27.47 -12.50
C GLY A 737 -60.44 -28.30 -13.61
N LYS A 738 -61.02 -29.46 -13.91
CA LYS A 738 -60.63 -30.46 -14.93
C LYS A 738 -60.34 -29.94 -16.37
N SER A 739 -59.21 -30.39 -16.92
CA SER A 739 -58.99 -31.07 -18.23
C SER A 739 -59.54 -30.56 -19.59
N GLU A 740 -58.76 -30.87 -20.64
CA GLU A 740 -59.08 -30.89 -22.10
C GLU A 740 -59.05 -29.54 -22.87
N GLY A 741 -58.64 -29.61 -24.15
CA GLY A 741 -58.67 -28.48 -25.11
C GLY A 741 -57.51 -28.47 -26.13
N GLN A 742 -57.83 -28.48 -27.43
CA GLN A 742 -56.92 -28.19 -28.55
C GLN A 742 -57.21 -26.78 -29.11
N GLY A 743 -56.24 -26.06 -29.69
CA GLY A 743 -56.52 -24.71 -30.26
C GLY A 743 -55.40 -24.06 -31.08
N ASN A 744 -55.44 -24.24 -32.40
CA ASN A 744 -54.58 -23.63 -33.43
C ASN A 744 -54.68 -22.09 -33.59
N PHE A 745 -53.61 -21.48 -34.12
CA PHE A 745 -53.58 -20.23 -34.95
C PHE A 745 -54.11 -18.92 -34.28
N THR A 746 -53.86 -17.69 -34.77
CA THR A 746 -53.08 -17.15 -35.91
C THR A 746 -52.42 -15.82 -35.48
N GLY A 747 -51.41 -15.31 -36.21
CA GLY A 747 -50.76 -14.02 -35.88
C GLY A 747 -51.49 -12.78 -36.44
N VAL A 748 -50.86 -11.60 -36.33
CA VAL A 748 -51.04 -10.41 -37.21
C VAL A 748 -49.79 -9.53 -37.13
N LEU A 749 -49.40 -8.88 -38.24
CA LEU A 749 -48.31 -7.90 -38.29
C LEU A 749 -48.82 -6.48 -37.99
N ALA A 750 -47.96 -5.65 -37.42
CA ALA A 750 -47.97 -4.20 -37.67
C ALA A 750 -46.53 -3.69 -37.81
N CYS A 751 -46.22 -3.06 -38.93
CA CYS A 751 -44.94 -2.43 -39.24
C CYS A 751 -45.20 -0.98 -39.63
N THR A 752 -44.34 -0.06 -39.18
CA THR A 752 -44.04 1.16 -39.94
C THR A 752 -42.65 1.68 -39.60
N LYS A 753 -42.01 2.32 -40.59
CA LYS A 753 -40.63 2.82 -40.57
C LYS A 753 -40.55 4.02 -41.52
N GLN A 754 -40.08 5.16 -41.02
CA GLN A 754 -39.73 6.36 -41.81
C GLN A 754 -38.50 7.00 -41.12
N GLU A 755 -37.34 7.22 -41.78
CA GLU A 755 -37.02 8.14 -42.91
C GLU A 755 -36.61 9.56 -42.41
N CYS A 756 -35.60 10.25 -42.96
CA CYS A 756 -34.47 9.77 -43.78
C CYS A 756 -33.28 10.77 -43.82
N LEU A 757 -32.20 10.32 -44.48
CA LEU A 757 -30.90 10.93 -44.80
C LEU A 757 -30.87 12.39 -45.28
N VAL A 758 -29.70 13.04 -45.10
CA VAL A 758 -29.10 14.02 -46.04
C VAL A 758 -27.60 13.67 -46.21
N GLU A 759 -27.04 13.87 -47.41
CA GLU A 759 -25.68 13.47 -47.83
C GLU A 759 -24.70 14.66 -48.08
N ARG A 760 -23.45 14.32 -48.45
CA ARG A 760 -22.45 15.07 -49.28
C ARG A 760 -21.44 15.97 -48.53
N GLN A 761 -20.19 16.13 -48.97
CA GLN A 761 -19.49 15.57 -50.16
C GLN A 761 -17.95 15.48 -49.94
N LEU A 762 -17.28 14.58 -50.67
CA LEU A 762 -15.81 14.55 -50.87
C LEU A 762 -15.41 15.20 -52.20
N PRO A 763 -14.15 15.64 -52.33
CA PRO A 763 -13.42 15.55 -53.59
C PRO A 763 -12.02 14.89 -53.44
N GLU A 764 -11.69 13.98 -54.35
CA GLU A 764 -10.32 13.46 -54.56
C GLU A 764 -9.66 14.15 -55.77
N THR A 765 -8.34 14.35 -55.74
CA THR A 765 -7.51 14.46 -56.95
C THR A 765 -6.09 13.93 -56.73
N CYS A 766 -5.73 12.88 -57.48
CA CYS A 766 -4.34 12.47 -57.76
C CYS A 766 -3.70 13.48 -58.77
N ILE A 767 -2.44 13.43 -59.25
CA ILE A 767 -1.53 12.31 -59.56
C ILE A 767 -0.01 12.75 -59.36
N PRO A 768 1.08 12.19 -59.95
CA PRO A 768 2.17 11.63 -59.13
C PRO A 768 3.61 12.19 -59.39
N GLY A 769 4.61 11.62 -58.69
CA GLY A 769 5.91 11.31 -59.32
C GLY A 769 7.17 11.43 -58.45
N GLY A 770 7.94 10.33 -58.31
CA GLY A 770 9.36 10.37 -57.90
C GLY A 770 9.75 9.50 -56.70
N GLY A 771 10.42 8.38 -56.96
CA GLY A 771 11.32 7.67 -56.03
C GLY A 771 12.60 7.27 -56.79
N PRO A 772 13.43 6.31 -56.33
CA PRO A 772 13.42 5.54 -55.08
C PRO A 772 14.76 5.66 -54.27
N GLY A 773 14.94 4.93 -53.16
CA GLY A 773 16.26 4.84 -52.50
C GLY A 773 16.35 4.11 -51.14
N ASP A 774 16.49 2.78 -51.21
CA ASP A 774 17.16 1.86 -50.25
C ASP A 774 16.72 1.68 -48.77
N VAL A 775 17.05 0.47 -48.27
CA VAL A 775 16.50 -0.22 -47.09
C VAL A 775 17.54 -0.29 -45.96
N GLY A 776 17.12 -0.15 -44.69
CA GLY A 776 18.01 -0.13 -43.52
C GLY A 776 17.61 -1.09 -42.38
N ALA A 777 17.95 -2.37 -42.53
CA ALA A 777 18.05 -3.46 -41.54
C ALA A 777 17.36 -3.38 -40.14
N ILE A 778 16.55 -4.40 -39.84
CA ILE A 778 16.04 -4.72 -38.49
C ILE A 778 17.18 -5.23 -37.59
N GLY A 779 17.29 -4.72 -36.36
CA GLY A 779 18.19 -5.23 -35.32
C GLY A 779 17.43 -5.70 -34.08
N GLY A 780 17.21 -7.01 -33.95
CA GLY A 780 16.53 -7.60 -32.78
C GLY A 780 17.48 -7.81 -31.59
N ASN A 781 17.07 -7.38 -30.39
CA ASN A 781 17.83 -7.62 -29.17
C ASN A 781 17.65 -9.06 -28.65
N LEU A 782 18.70 -9.57 -27.97
CA LEU A 782 18.78 -10.93 -27.48
C LEU A 782 18.44 -11.01 -25.99
N ASP A 783 17.19 -11.34 -25.67
CA ASP A 783 16.80 -11.67 -24.29
C ASP A 783 17.47 -12.96 -23.79
N ALA A 784 17.85 -12.96 -22.52
CA ALA A 784 18.52 -14.07 -21.85
C ALA A 784 17.55 -15.26 -21.66
N LYS A 785 17.64 -16.23 -22.58
CA LYS A 785 16.75 -17.40 -22.62
C LYS A 785 16.83 -18.27 -21.36
N CYS A 786 15.66 -18.77 -20.95
CA CYS A 786 15.57 -19.87 -20.00
C CYS A 786 16.30 -21.12 -20.55
N TYR A 787 17.18 -21.71 -19.75
CA TYR A 787 17.83 -22.99 -20.09
C TYR A 787 16.95 -24.17 -19.68
N ASP A 788 16.17 -24.69 -20.63
CA ASP A 788 15.70 -26.08 -20.58
C ASP A 788 16.75 -26.96 -21.29
N GLY A 789 17.39 -27.86 -20.53
CA GLY A 789 18.46 -28.72 -21.02
C GLY A 789 17.99 -30.16 -21.27
N PRO A 790 18.19 -30.72 -22.49
CA PRO A 790 17.96 -32.13 -22.75
C PRO A 790 19.19 -33.01 -22.46
N LEU A 791 18.91 -34.11 -21.77
CA LEU A 791 19.53 -35.46 -21.81
C LEU A 791 20.91 -35.63 -22.50
N ALA A 792 21.85 -36.23 -21.76
CA ALA A 792 23.15 -36.64 -22.27
C ALA A 792 23.10 -37.85 -23.24
N GLN A 793 23.97 -37.83 -24.25
CA GLN A 793 24.46 -39.02 -24.94
C GLN A 793 25.99 -38.95 -25.12
N ILE A 794 26.59 -40.09 -25.46
CA ILE A 794 28.04 -40.36 -25.39
C ILE A 794 28.71 -40.04 -26.74
N GLY A 795 29.91 -39.44 -26.70
CA GLY A 795 30.78 -39.22 -27.86
C GLY A 795 32.23 -39.02 -27.43
N GLN A 796 33.19 -39.43 -28.26
CA GLN A 796 34.63 -39.48 -27.95
C GLN A 796 35.45 -38.56 -28.88
N ASP A 797 36.65 -38.21 -28.42
CA ASP A 797 37.86 -37.82 -29.19
C ASP A 797 37.80 -36.57 -30.11
N GLY A 798 38.96 -35.93 -30.39
CA GLY A 798 39.05 -34.87 -31.41
C GLY A 798 40.08 -33.74 -31.17
N ASP A 799 41.32 -33.96 -31.61
CA ASP A 799 42.51 -33.08 -31.62
C ASP A 799 42.38 -31.55 -31.89
N TYR A 800 43.09 -30.77 -31.05
CA TYR A 800 44.21 -29.85 -31.37
C TYR A 800 44.22 -28.83 -32.55
N LYS A 801 44.89 -27.68 -32.27
CA LYS A 801 45.45 -26.61 -33.17
C LYS A 801 44.45 -25.56 -33.69
N SER A 802 44.80 -24.28 -33.92
CA SER A 802 46.09 -23.54 -33.73
C SER A 802 45.87 -22.02 -33.63
N CYS A 803 46.81 -21.30 -32.99
CA CYS A 803 46.92 -19.83 -32.99
C CYS A 803 47.78 -19.32 -34.17
N PRO A 804 47.60 -18.06 -34.65
CA PRO A 804 48.78 -17.20 -34.81
C PRO A 804 48.60 -15.67 -34.58
N THR A 805 49.38 -15.13 -33.63
CA THR A 805 50.23 -13.88 -33.67
C THR A 805 49.71 -12.46 -34.00
N PHE A 806 50.27 -11.49 -33.26
CA PHE A 806 50.24 -10.01 -33.39
C PHE A 806 50.95 -9.41 -34.63
N PRO A 807 50.66 -8.13 -34.98
CA PRO A 807 51.56 -6.97 -34.67
C PRO A 807 50.86 -5.90 -33.78
N LYS A 808 51.49 -5.01 -32.97
CA LYS A 808 52.53 -3.95 -33.17
C LYS A 808 52.10 -2.83 -34.15
N THR A 809 52.32 -1.51 -33.99
CA THR A 809 52.81 -0.54 -32.94
C THR A 809 52.46 0.90 -33.48
N GLN A 810 52.72 2.10 -32.93
CA GLN A 810 53.51 2.68 -31.82
C GLN A 810 53.04 4.14 -31.54
N GLN A 811 53.26 4.73 -30.35
CA GLN A 811 53.90 6.07 -30.10
C GLN A 811 53.78 6.57 -28.64
N ASN A 812 54.59 7.58 -28.27
CA ASN A 812 54.78 8.16 -26.92
C ASN A 812 54.04 9.54 -26.80
N SER A 813 53.93 10.27 -25.68
CA SER A 813 54.96 10.63 -24.68
C SER A 813 54.47 11.58 -23.56
N ARG A 814 55.17 11.58 -22.39
CA ARG A 814 55.33 12.70 -21.40
C ARG A 814 54.05 13.17 -20.67
N GLU A 815 54.08 13.73 -19.44
CA GLU A 815 55.14 14.13 -18.48
C GLU A 815 54.64 13.79 -17.04
N ALA A 816 55.46 13.24 -16.13
CA ALA A 816 56.28 13.91 -15.11
C ALA A 816 55.54 14.49 -13.86
N SER A 817 55.88 13.93 -12.68
CA SER A 817 55.55 14.40 -11.30
C SER A 817 56.59 15.45 -10.81
N PRO A 818 56.72 15.85 -9.51
CA PRO A 818 55.93 15.58 -8.27
C PRO A 818 55.75 16.80 -7.29
N SER A 819 55.22 16.54 -6.08
CA SER A 819 55.48 17.27 -4.81
C SER A 819 54.80 18.66 -4.62
N LEU A 820 54.83 19.36 -3.46
CA LEU A 820 55.64 19.27 -2.23
C LEU A 820 54.84 19.75 -0.97
N ASN A 821 55.51 19.87 0.18
CA ASN A 821 55.00 20.00 1.56
C ASN A 821 54.47 21.38 2.00
N SER A 822 53.46 21.33 2.88
CA SER A 822 53.17 22.09 4.13
C SER A 822 53.82 23.46 4.51
N VAL A 823 53.19 24.06 5.55
CA VAL A 823 53.62 25.15 6.47
C VAL A 823 53.24 26.59 6.11
N ILE A 824 52.35 27.17 6.93
CA ILE A 824 52.55 28.44 7.65
C ILE A 824 52.22 28.18 9.13
N SER A 825 52.79 28.95 10.06
CA SER A 825 52.80 28.69 11.52
C SER A 825 52.81 29.97 12.36
N SER A 826 52.94 29.85 13.70
CA SER A 826 53.11 30.92 14.73
C SER A 826 51.87 31.77 15.06
N SER A 827 51.67 32.37 16.24
CA SER A 827 52.21 32.26 17.63
C SER A 827 51.21 32.99 18.58
N MET A 828 51.16 32.95 19.93
CA MET A 828 52.12 32.92 21.06
C MET A 828 51.44 32.31 22.33
N GLN A 829 52.12 31.50 23.18
CA GLN A 829 52.73 31.78 24.52
C GLN A 829 51.81 32.21 25.71
N ASP A 830 51.57 31.28 26.66
CA ASP A 830 51.88 31.28 28.12
C ASP A 830 51.75 32.53 29.03
N PRO A 831 51.66 32.40 30.39
CA PRO A 831 51.04 31.35 31.25
C PRO A 831 50.33 31.96 32.53
N ASN A 832 50.26 31.21 33.66
CA ASN A 832 49.89 31.63 35.04
C ASN A 832 48.38 31.96 35.33
N GLU A 833 47.82 31.87 36.55
CA GLU A 833 48.30 31.35 37.87
C GLU A 833 47.16 30.85 38.81
N LYS A 834 47.51 29.85 39.66
CA LYS A 834 47.19 29.61 41.09
C LYS A 834 45.92 30.10 41.85
N GLU A 835 45.55 29.26 42.85
CA GLU A 835 44.98 29.59 44.19
C GLU A 835 43.53 30.15 44.26
N SER A 836 42.72 29.98 45.35
CA SER A 836 42.71 29.00 46.47
C SER A 836 41.45 29.15 47.36
N LEU A 837 41.03 28.06 48.03
CA LEU A 837 40.34 27.98 49.36
C LEU A 837 38.94 28.62 49.59
N ASP A 838 38.09 27.85 50.29
CA ASP A 838 37.18 28.20 51.41
C ASP A 838 36.09 29.32 51.28
N ALA A 839 34.99 29.34 52.04
CA ALA A 839 34.19 28.31 52.76
C ALA A 839 32.85 28.95 53.25
N ASN A 840 31.88 28.11 53.68
CA ASN A 840 30.66 28.46 54.44
C ASN A 840 29.62 29.37 53.70
N GLU A 841 28.35 29.51 54.13
CA GLU A 841 27.66 28.98 55.32
C GLU A 841 26.16 28.62 55.09
N ALA A 842 25.57 28.00 56.11
CA ALA A 842 24.22 27.44 56.30
C ALA A 842 22.98 28.14 55.67
N ALA A 843 21.95 27.33 55.34
CA ALA A 843 20.67 27.33 56.09
C ALA A 843 19.71 26.18 55.70
N ASP A 844 19.27 25.40 56.70
CA ASP A 844 18.09 24.51 56.74
C ASP A 844 17.56 24.65 58.19
N PRO A 845 16.23 24.67 58.50
CA PRO A 845 15.49 23.39 58.63
C PRO A 845 13.96 23.40 58.40
N ILE A 846 13.46 22.32 57.79
CA ILE A 846 12.40 21.39 58.29
C ILE A 846 11.22 21.94 59.14
N TRP A 847 9.97 21.68 58.72
CA TRP A 847 8.90 21.24 59.66
C TRP A 847 7.78 20.36 59.06
N LYS A 848 7.06 19.62 59.93
CA LYS A 848 5.86 18.79 59.65
C LYS A 848 4.80 19.06 60.73
N PRO A 849 3.49 19.12 60.40
CA PRO A 849 2.57 18.02 60.79
C PRO A 849 1.55 17.67 59.68
N LYS A 850 0.88 16.52 59.57
CA LYS A 850 0.26 15.50 60.47
C LYS A 850 -1.19 15.79 60.93
N SER A 851 -2.13 15.10 60.26
CA SER A 851 -3.43 14.54 60.73
C SER A 851 -4.54 15.43 61.34
N SER A 852 -5.77 15.31 60.84
CA SER A 852 -6.83 14.50 61.48
C SER A 852 -8.19 14.51 60.73
N ALA A 853 -9.05 13.53 61.07
CA ALA A 853 -10.52 13.47 60.89
C ALA A 853 -11.15 13.44 59.48
N ALA A 854 -12.25 12.66 59.38
CA ALA A 854 -13.28 12.75 58.33
C ALA A 854 -14.59 13.25 58.97
N PRO A 855 -15.53 13.82 58.18
CA PRO A 855 -16.72 13.03 57.87
C PRO A 855 -17.37 13.27 56.48
N ARG A 856 -18.07 12.22 56.01
CA ARG A 856 -19.31 12.15 55.20
C ARG A 856 -19.73 13.25 54.22
N ASP A 857 -20.10 12.77 53.03
CA ASP A 857 -21.25 13.15 52.18
C ASP A 857 -21.42 14.62 51.73
N GLY A 858 -21.21 14.88 50.43
CA GLY A 858 -21.47 16.17 49.79
C GLY A 858 -21.28 16.12 48.27
N ASP A 859 -22.34 15.76 47.54
CA ASP A 859 -22.34 15.69 46.07
C ASP A 859 -22.10 17.06 45.39
N LYS A 860 -21.04 17.15 44.57
CA LYS A 860 -21.05 17.76 43.22
C LYS A 860 -19.69 17.67 42.52
N ASN A 861 -19.62 16.88 41.44
CA ASN A 861 -18.49 16.93 40.51
C ASN A 861 -18.44 18.27 39.76
N ARG A 862 -17.32 19.00 39.90
CA ARG A 862 -16.84 19.93 38.86
C ARG A 862 -15.68 19.26 38.13
N GLY A 863 -15.98 18.58 37.03
CA GLY A 863 -14.96 18.08 36.11
C GLY A 863 -14.22 19.24 35.43
N VAL A 864 -12.91 19.10 35.28
CA VAL A 864 -12.10 20.05 34.47
C VAL A 864 -12.45 19.86 33.01
N GLU A 865 -12.57 20.97 32.27
CA GLU A 865 -13.07 20.96 30.90
C GLU A 865 -12.11 20.23 29.94
N VAL A 866 -12.69 19.36 29.11
CA VAL A 866 -11.99 18.61 28.05
C VAL A 866 -12.08 19.39 26.75
N ALA A 867 -10.96 19.38 26.00
CA ALA A 867 -10.68 19.92 24.66
C ALA A 867 -11.87 20.50 23.83
N PRO A 868 -11.67 21.66 23.17
CA PRO A 868 -12.69 22.27 22.33
C PRO A 868 -13.13 21.33 21.20
N LYS A 869 -14.43 21.03 21.13
CA LYS A 869 -15.03 20.26 20.05
C LYS A 869 -14.91 21.05 18.74
N LEU A 870 -14.08 20.59 17.80
CA LEU A 870 -14.09 21.11 16.44
C LEU A 870 -15.35 20.60 15.71
N ASN A 871 -16.40 21.42 15.80
CA ASN A 871 -17.65 21.47 15.04
C ASN A 871 -18.03 20.27 14.14
N SER A 872 -19.01 19.51 14.61
CA SER A 872 -20.15 19.13 13.77
C SER A 872 -21.42 18.95 14.63
N PRO A 873 -22.63 19.24 14.11
CA PRO A 873 -22.98 20.11 12.98
C PRO A 873 -23.46 21.52 13.44
N PRO A 874 -23.55 22.51 12.54
CA PRO A 874 -24.47 23.65 12.73
C PRO A 874 -25.93 23.23 12.49
N SER A 875 -26.85 24.04 13.04
CA SER A 875 -28.32 24.03 12.88
C SER A 875 -29.09 22.72 13.18
N LYS A 876 -30.42 22.80 13.11
CA LYS A 876 -31.39 21.73 13.40
C LYS A 876 -32.13 21.30 12.12
N ASP A 877 -31.49 21.50 10.98
CA ASP A 877 -32.14 21.44 9.68
C ASP A 877 -32.13 19.99 9.16
N GLU A 878 -33.14 19.61 8.39
CA GLU A 878 -33.24 18.26 7.84
C GLU A 878 -32.13 18.04 6.78
N PRO A 879 -31.55 16.83 6.69
CA PRO A 879 -30.46 16.57 5.76
C PRO A 879 -30.93 16.66 4.30
N SER A 880 -30.11 17.28 3.46
CA SER A 880 -30.38 17.41 2.03
C SER A 880 -30.43 16.05 1.30
N ALA A 881 -30.96 16.03 0.09
CA ALA A 881 -31.06 14.80 -0.70
C ALA A 881 -29.67 14.26 -1.05
N GLY A 882 -28.73 15.12 -1.44
CA GLY A 882 -27.32 14.78 -1.61
C GLY A 882 -26.70 14.18 -0.35
N THR A 883 -26.96 14.82 0.81
CA THR A 883 -26.49 14.33 2.13
C THR A 883 -26.98 12.92 2.42
N LEU A 884 -28.25 12.64 2.13
CA LEU A 884 -28.84 11.31 2.33
C LEU A 884 -28.26 10.27 1.36
N VAL A 885 -28.04 10.61 0.08
CA VAL A 885 -27.42 9.70 -0.91
C VAL A 885 -25.97 9.36 -0.54
N VAL A 886 -25.14 10.35 -0.21
CA VAL A 886 -23.74 10.14 0.19
C VAL A 886 -23.66 9.31 1.47
N ARG A 887 -24.51 9.58 2.47
CA ARG A 887 -24.58 8.77 3.69
C ARG A 887 -25.09 7.35 3.44
N PHE A 888 -26.02 7.15 2.50
CA PHE A 888 -26.50 5.80 2.15
C PHE A 888 -25.39 4.96 1.50
N LEU A 889 -24.59 5.53 0.60
CA LEU A 889 -23.42 4.86 0.03
C LEU A 889 -22.44 4.41 1.12
N ARG A 890 -22.07 5.30 2.05
CA ARG A 890 -21.18 4.98 3.17
C ARG A 890 -21.77 3.94 4.12
N TRP A 891 -23.03 4.09 4.48
CA TRP A 891 -23.73 3.15 5.35
C TRP A 891 -23.76 1.74 4.75
N CYS A 892 -23.89 1.60 3.43
CA CYS A 892 -23.78 0.33 2.72
C CYS A 892 -22.40 -0.35 2.85
N LEU A 893 -21.34 0.37 3.22
CA LEU A 893 -20.00 -0.18 3.50
C LEU A 893 -19.90 -0.64 4.96
N GLU A 894 -20.37 0.21 5.87
CA GLU A 894 -20.30 0.00 7.32
C GLU A 894 -21.31 -1.05 7.83
N HIS A 895 -22.46 -1.25 7.15
CA HIS A 895 -23.62 -1.98 7.69
C HIS A 895 -24.41 -2.83 6.67
N LEU A 896 -23.82 -3.87 6.05
CA LEU A 896 -24.57 -4.76 5.13
C LEU A 896 -24.18 -6.25 5.17
N GLU A 897 -24.21 -6.88 6.34
CA GLU A 897 -24.60 -8.31 6.38
C GLU A 897 -26.12 -8.41 6.14
N LEU A 898 -26.56 -8.51 4.89
CA LEU A 898 -27.99 -8.72 4.57
C LEU A 898 -28.51 -10.00 5.26
N PRO A 899 -29.43 -9.91 6.23
CA PRO A 899 -30.02 -11.08 6.86
C PRO A 899 -30.76 -11.93 5.81
N LYS A 900 -30.44 -13.23 5.76
CA LYS A 900 -30.93 -14.20 4.74
C LYS A 900 -32.46 -14.37 4.71
N GLU A 901 -33.17 -13.83 5.69
CA GLU A 901 -34.55 -14.14 6.02
C GLU A 901 -35.53 -12.99 5.66
N LEU A 902 -35.03 -11.86 5.13
CA LEU A 902 -35.78 -10.60 5.03
C LEU A 902 -36.59 -10.36 3.75
N CYS A 903 -36.71 -11.33 2.83
CA CYS A 903 -37.62 -11.18 1.69
C CYS A 903 -38.99 -11.81 1.98
N PRO A 904 -40.05 -11.04 2.30
CA PRO A 904 -41.37 -11.59 2.61
C PRO A 904 -42.03 -12.32 1.42
N HIS A 905 -41.55 -12.07 0.20
CA HIS A 905 -42.02 -12.73 -1.02
C HIS A 905 -41.22 -13.99 -1.37
N ASN A 906 -40.12 -14.28 -0.64
CA ASN A 906 -39.07 -15.25 -1.02
C ASN A 906 -38.48 -15.05 -2.44
N VAL A 907 -38.77 -13.91 -3.07
CA VAL A 907 -38.32 -13.53 -4.42
C VAL A 907 -36.83 -13.24 -4.38
N CYS A 908 -36.39 -12.27 -3.57
CA CYS A 908 -34.98 -11.94 -3.36
C CYS A 908 -34.29 -13.08 -2.61
N SER A 909 -33.95 -14.13 -3.35
CA SER A 909 -33.16 -15.25 -2.87
C SER A 909 -31.85 -14.72 -2.30
N GLY A 910 -31.53 -15.08 -1.05
CA GLY A 910 -30.14 -15.15 -0.62
C GLY A 910 -29.44 -16.18 -1.51
N GLY A 911 -28.87 -15.72 -2.62
CA GLY A 911 -28.74 -16.54 -3.83
C GLY A 911 -27.93 -17.80 -3.60
N GLY A 912 -28.51 -18.94 -3.99
CA GLY A 912 -28.04 -20.27 -3.64
C GLY A 912 -26.62 -20.54 -4.11
N TYR A 913 -25.67 -20.34 -3.20
CA TYR A 913 -24.31 -20.88 -3.24
C TYR A 913 -24.06 -21.63 -1.94
N GLU A 914 -23.51 -22.84 -2.07
CA GLU A 914 -23.06 -23.63 -0.93
C GLU A 914 -21.84 -22.96 -0.30
N GLY A 915 -22.09 -22.13 0.71
CA GLY A 915 -21.08 -21.39 1.46
C GLY A 915 -20.85 -19.94 1.01
N HIS A 916 -21.19 -19.01 1.91
CA HIS A 916 -20.52 -17.72 2.17
C HIS A 916 -20.34 -16.65 1.06
N ARG A 917 -20.61 -16.89 -0.23
CA ARG A 917 -20.10 -16.03 -1.33
C ARG A 917 -20.99 -14.89 -1.89
N GLN A 918 -22.21 -14.64 -1.39
CA GLN A 918 -23.13 -13.65 -2.02
C GLN A 918 -23.42 -12.35 -1.24
N THR A 919 -22.97 -12.19 0.00
CA THR A 919 -23.30 -11.01 0.85
C THR A 919 -22.72 -9.68 0.35
N HIS A 920 -21.60 -9.69 -0.39
CA HIS A 920 -20.82 -8.49 -0.69
C HIS A 920 -21.26 -7.63 -1.89
N ARG A 921 -22.32 -7.98 -2.65
CA ARG A 921 -22.63 -7.27 -3.92
C ARG A 921 -22.96 -5.79 -3.76
N LEU A 922 -23.86 -5.41 -2.85
CA LEU A 922 -24.22 -4.00 -2.63
C LEU A 922 -23.07 -3.19 -2.00
N PRO A 923 -22.35 -3.67 -0.96
CA PRO A 923 -21.14 -3.01 -0.47
C PRO A 923 -20.09 -2.76 -1.55
N MET A 924 -19.78 -3.76 -2.38
CA MET A 924 -18.79 -3.65 -3.48
C MET A 924 -19.16 -2.57 -4.51
N VAL A 925 -20.43 -2.50 -4.91
CA VAL A 925 -20.91 -1.50 -5.87
C VAL A 925 -20.98 -0.11 -5.22
N ALA A 926 -21.39 -0.02 -3.95
CA ALA A 926 -21.33 1.22 -3.17
C ALA A 926 -19.89 1.73 -3.05
N LEU A 927 -18.90 0.86 -2.83
CA LEU A 927 -17.48 1.22 -2.71
C LEU A 927 -16.93 1.75 -4.03
N ARG A 928 -17.24 1.08 -5.15
CA ARG A 928 -16.86 1.53 -6.50
C ARG A 928 -17.48 2.89 -6.81
N THR A 929 -18.79 3.04 -6.63
CA THR A 929 -19.47 4.33 -6.88
C THR A 929 -18.95 5.43 -5.96
N TYR A 930 -18.76 5.18 -4.66
CA TYR A 930 -18.24 6.18 -3.73
C TYR A 930 -16.80 6.59 -4.05
N SER A 931 -15.94 5.63 -4.40
CA SER A 931 -14.54 5.94 -4.78
C SER A 931 -14.45 6.67 -6.12
N SER A 932 -15.28 6.32 -7.11
CA SER A 932 -15.39 7.11 -8.36
C SER A 932 -15.89 8.53 -8.09
N LEU A 933 -16.99 8.69 -7.33
CA LEU A 933 -17.50 10.01 -6.89
C LEU A 933 -16.42 10.83 -6.17
N ALA A 934 -15.72 10.23 -5.21
CA ALA A 934 -14.71 10.91 -4.40
C ALA A 934 -13.48 11.35 -5.22
N VAL A 935 -13.13 10.63 -6.30
CA VAL A 935 -12.03 11.00 -7.20
C VAL A 935 -12.45 12.06 -8.22
N SER A 936 -13.56 11.88 -8.94
CA SER A 936 -14.00 12.80 -10.00
C SER A 936 -14.70 14.06 -9.47
N LEU A 937 -15.32 13.95 -8.29
CA LEU A 937 -16.37 14.85 -7.81
C LEU A 937 -17.52 14.98 -8.83
N ASP A 938 -17.85 13.91 -9.55
CA ASP A 938 -18.84 13.91 -10.63
C ASP A 938 -20.08 13.03 -10.27
N PRO A 939 -21.25 13.64 -10.03
CA PRO A 939 -22.49 12.91 -9.74
C PRO A 939 -22.96 11.94 -10.85
N CYS A 940 -22.36 11.93 -12.06
CA CYS A 940 -22.71 10.99 -13.12
C CYS A 940 -22.67 9.52 -12.68
N HIS A 941 -21.80 9.19 -11.70
CA HIS A 941 -21.64 7.83 -11.16
C HIS A 941 -22.87 7.31 -10.41
N LEU A 942 -23.87 8.15 -10.15
CA LEU A 942 -25.21 7.81 -9.64
C LEU A 942 -26.26 7.66 -10.76
N GLY A 943 -25.84 7.68 -12.03
CA GLY A 943 -26.71 7.72 -13.20
C GLY A 943 -27.38 9.09 -13.43
N LEU A 944 -26.85 10.16 -12.84
CA LEU A 944 -27.35 11.53 -12.98
C LEU A 944 -26.80 12.21 -14.25
N PRO A 945 -27.43 13.30 -14.72
CA PRO A 945 -26.90 14.10 -15.83
C PRO A 945 -25.54 14.71 -15.47
N CYS A 946 -24.76 14.95 -16.50
CA CYS A 946 -23.37 15.37 -16.44
C CYS A 946 -23.01 16.15 -17.71
N ASP A 947 -21.96 16.97 -17.64
CA ASP A 947 -21.45 17.68 -18.81
C ASP A 947 -20.71 16.68 -19.72
N PRO A 948 -21.11 16.50 -21.00
CA PRO A 948 -20.43 15.60 -21.91
C PRO A 948 -18.94 15.91 -22.10
N THR A 949 -18.53 17.18 -21.95
CA THR A 949 -17.12 17.60 -22.08
C THR A 949 -16.27 17.15 -20.90
N LEU A 950 -16.86 17.01 -19.70
CA LEU A 950 -16.20 16.37 -18.55
C LEU A 950 -16.01 14.87 -18.75
N HIS A 951 -16.68 14.26 -19.74
CA HIS A 951 -16.61 12.84 -20.07
C HIS A 951 -15.87 12.50 -21.36
N GLU A 952 -15.22 13.46 -22.02
CA GLU A 952 -14.33 13.13 -23.14
C GLU A 952 -13.24 12.15 -22.69
N PRO A 953 -13.14 10.96 -23.32
CA PRO A 953 -12.33 9.89 -22.79
C PRO A 953 -10.86 10.05 -23.22
N HIS A 954 -10.12 10.90 -22.51
CA HIS A 954 -8.65 10.92 -22.48
C HIS A 954 -8.05 9.66 -21.82
N GLN A 955 -8.57 8.48 -22.17
CA GLN A 955 -7.98 7.20 -21.88
C GLN A 955 -7.51 6.63 -23.20
N GLU A 956 -6.20 6.70 -23.42
CA GLU A 956 -5.57 6.27 -24.66
C GLU A 956 -5.94 4.83 -25.01
N VAL A 957 -6.14 4.58 -26.29
CA VAL A 957 -6.37 3.22 -26.80
C VAL A 957 -5.00 2.57 -26.93
N THR A 958 -4.72 1.61 -26.05
CA THR A 958 -3.43 0.91 -26.02
C THR A 958 -3.59 -0.50 -26.57
N GLU A 959 -2.57 -0.97 -27.29
CA GLU A 959 -2.33 -2.40 -27.44
C GLU A 959 -1.66 -2.88 -26.16
N ARG A 960 -2.21 -3.92 -25.52
CA ARG A 960 -1.70 -4.45 -24.25
C ARG A 960 -1.02 -5.80 -24.44
N ASP A 961 -0.02 -6.07 -23.59
CA ASP A 961 0.69 -7.34 -23.51
C ASP A 961 -0.24 -8.56 -23.70
N PRO A 962 0.08 -9.51 -24.61
CA PRO A 962 -0.78 -10.65 -24.86
C PRO A 962 -0.99 -11.51 -23.62
N VAL A 963 -2.20 -12.03 -23.39
CA VAL A 963 -2.51 -12.88 -22.22
C VAL A 963 -2.63 -14.34 -22.64
N ARG A 964 -1.95 -15.26 -21.93
CA ARG A 964 -2.06 -16.71 -22.16
C ARG A 964 -3.11 -17.34 -21.27
N ILE A 965 -4.11 -18.01 -21.86
CA ILE A 965 -5.31 -18.50 -21.15
C ILE A 965 -5.59 -19.97 -21.53
N PRO A 966 -5.83 -20.87 -20.55
CA PRO A 966 -5.89 -22.32 -20.78
C PRO A 966 -7.22 -22.74 -21.42
N ILE A 967 -7.17 -23.50 -22.51
CA ILE A 967 -8.35 -24.06 -23.16
C ILE A 967 -8.70 -25.40 -22.50
N ALA A 968 -9.35 -25.35 -21.33
CA ALA A 968 -9.76 -26.54 -20.60
C ALA A 968 -10.95 -27.30 -21.23
N ASN A 969 -11.66 -26.69 -22.19
CA ASN A 969 -12.89 -27.25 -22.79
C ASN A 969 -12.68 -27.68 -24.26
N PRO A 970 -12.80 -28.99 -24.60
CA PRO A 970 -12.67 -29.49 -25.97
C PRO A 970 -13.73 -29.04 -26.97
N ALA A 971 -14.89 -28.53 -26.53
CA ALA A 971 -15.88 -27.92 -27.44
C ALA A 971 -15.40 -26.55 -27.92
N PHE A 972 -15.00 -25.68 -27.00
CA PHE A 972 -14.40 -24.37 -27.32
C PHE A 972 -13.11 -24.52 -28.15
N HIS A 973 -12.28 -25.52 -27.87
CA HIS A 973 -11.11 -25.84 -28.69
C HIS A 973 -11.47 -26.18 -30.15
N ARG A 974 -12.61 -26.84 -30.39
CA ARG A 974 -13.13 -27.09 -31.74
C ARG A 974 -13.70 -25.83 -32.37
N LYS A 975 -14.57 -25.08 -31.67
CA LYS A 975 -15.15 -23.83 -32.23
C LYS A 975 -14.08 -22.78 -32.57
N LEU A 976 -12.98 -22.70 -31.79
CA LEU A 976 -11.81 -21.88 -32.14
C LEU A 976 -11.06 -22.34 -33.40
N LYS A 977 -11.07 -23.64 -33.73
CA LYS A 977 -10.48 -24.18 -34.97
C LYS A 977 -11.42 -24.13 -36.16
N GLU A 978 -12.73 -24.17 -35.92
CA GLU A 978 -13.77 -24.22 -36.95
C GLU A 978 -14.25 -22.82 -37.37
N ASN A 979 -14.30 -21.83 -36.45
CA ASN A 979 -14.76 -20.47 -36.76
C ASN A 979 -14.14 -19.39 -35.84
N ILE A 980 -12.83 -19.14 -35.97
CA ILE A 980 -12.10 -18.19 -35.10
C ILE A 980 -12.62 -16.75 -35.20
N ASP A 981 -13.09 -16.31 -36.37
CA ASP A 981 -13.50 -14.93 -36.60
C ASP A 981 -14.87 -14.61 -36.00
N GLU A 982 -15.80 -15.58 -35.96
CA GLU A 982 -17.03 -15.47 -35.16
C GLU A 982 -16.70 -15.25 -33.68
N VAL A 983 -15.71 -15.98 -33.14
CA VAL A 983 -15.29 -15.83 -31.74
C VAL A 983 -14.69 -14.45 -31.47
N ARG A 984 -13.90 -13.92 -32.41
CA ARG A 984 -13.30 -12.58 -32.31
C ARG A 984 -14.37 -11.48 -32.31
N GLU A 985 -15.32 -11.53 -33.25
CA GLU A 985 -16.40 -10.53 -33.32
C GLU A 985 -17.39 -10.64 -32.15
N LEU A 986 -17.66 -11.84 -31.61
CA LEU A 986 -18.38 -11.98 -30.35
C LEU A 986 -17.65 -11.28 -29.20
N LEU A 987 -16.36 -11.58 -28.98
CA LEU A 987 -15.57 -10.97 -27.90
C LEU A 987 -15.47 -9.43 -28.03
N LYS A 988 -15.28 -8.91 -29.26
CA LYS A 988 -15.28 -7.47 -29.56
C LYS A 988 -16.62 -6.84 -29.22
N ARG A 989 -17.72 -7.37 -29.77
CA ARG A 989 -19.10 -6.90 -29.50
C ARG A 989 -19.43 -6.91 -28.01
N TRP A 990 -18.98 -7.93 -27.29
CA TRP A 990 -19.28 -8.13 -25.87
C TRP A 990 -18.50 -7.22 -24.92
N THR A 991 -17.26 -6.86 -25.27
CA THR A 991 -16.34 -6.13 -24.35
C THR A 991 -16.05 -4.69 -24.78
N GLY A 992 -16.40 -4.32 -26.01
CA GLY A 992 -16.21 -2.98 -26.57
C GLY A 992 -14.77 -2.65 -26.97
N VAL A 993 -13.82 -3.59 -26.81
CA VAL A 993 -12.46 -3.46 -27.35
C VAL A 993 -12.51 -3.27 -28.88
N GLN A 994 -11.55 -2.52 -29.42
CA GLN A 994 -11.51 -2.21 -30.84
C GLN A 994 -11.09 -3.41 -31.69
N ASP A 995 -10.15 -4.21 -31.20
CA ASP A 995 -9.76 -5.46 -31.86
C ASP A 995 -9.28 -6.54 -30.90
N VAL A 996 -9.37 -7.80 -31.34
CA VAL A 996 -8.97 -9.01 -30.59
C VAL A 996 -8.27 -9.97 -31.53
N HIS A 997 -6.94 -10.07 -31.40
CA HIS A 997 -6.15 -11.08 -32.10
C HIS A 997 -5.98 -12.31 -31.22
N ILE A 998 -6.40 -13.47 -31.74
CA ILE A 998 -6.30 -14.77 -31.06
C ILE A 998 -5.34 -15.66 -31.84
N GLN A 999 -4.36 -16.25 -31.16
CA GLN A 999 -3.50 -17.33 -31.66
C GLN A 999 -3.63 -18.56 -30.75
N TRP A 1000 -3.61 -19.77 -31.32
CA TRP A 1000 -3.57 -21.01 -30.54
C TRP A 1000 -2.16 -21.60 -30.50
N GLN A 1001 -1.83 -22.33 -29.45
CA GLN A 1001 -0.69 -23.26 -29.44
C GLN A 1001 -1.07 -24.58 -28.74
N GLU A 1002 -0.36 -25.65 -29.10
CA GLU A 1002 -0.58 -27.01 -28.59
C GLU A 1002 0.59 -27.49 -27.69
N ASP A 1003 1.72 -26.78 -27.68
CA ASP A 1003 2.92 -27.14 -26.92
C ASP A 1003 2.71 -27.01 -25.40
N GLY A 1004 2.75 -28.16 -24.70
CA GLY A 1004 2.63 -28.24 -23.25
C GLY A 1004 1.19 -28.19 -22.71
N GLY A 1005 0.20 -28.08 -23.60
CA GLY A 1005 -1.23 -27.98 -23.29
C GLY A 1005 -1.92 -26.98 -24.21
N SER A 1006 -3.21 -27.15 -24.53
CA SER A 1006 -3.94 -26.22 -25.38
C SER A 1006 -4.17 -24.88 -24.66
N TYR A 1007 -3.65 -23.79 -25.21
CA TYR A 1007 -3.91 -22.43 -24.73
C TYR A 1007 -4.12 -21.45 -25.89
N ILE A 1008 -4.88 -20.38 -25.62
CA ILE A 1008 -4.93 -19.20 -26.49
C ILE A 1008 -3.95 -18.14 -25.98
N VAL A 1009 -3.30 -17.46 -26.91
CA VAL A 1009 -2.71 -16.13 -26.73
C VAL A 1009 -3.75 -15.13 -27.24
N VAL A 1010 -4.12 -14.15 -26.43
CA VAL A 1010 -5.02 -13.07 -26.83
C VAL A 1010 -4.33 -11.73 -26.67
N THR A 1011 -4.24 -10.97 -27.76
CA THR A 1011 -3.84 -9.55 -27.78
C THR A 1011 -5.08 -8.71 -28.09
N SER A 1012 -5.19 -7.51 -27.52
CA SER A 1012 -6.35 -6.64 -27.76
C SER A 1012 -5.98 -5.16 -27.70
N MET A 1013 -6.66 -4.36 -28.54
CA MET A 1013 -6.59 -2.90 -28.50
C MET A 1013 -7.87 -2.33 -27.90
N GLY A 1014 -7.76 -1.40 -26.94
CA GLY A 1014 -8.91 -0.80 -26.27
C GLY A 1014 -8.52 0.12 -25.12
N ARG A 1015 -9.51 0.54 -24.31
CA ARG A 1015 -9.28 1.20 -23.02
C ARG A 1015 -9.05 0.16 -21.93
N ASP A 1016 -8.32 0.51 -20.87
CA ASP A 1016 -7.91 -0.44 -19.82
C ASP A 1016 -9.07 -1.25 -19.22
N TRP A 1017 -10.23 -0.62 -19.03
CA TRP A 1017 -11.42 -1.28 -18.46
C TRP A 1017 -12.04 -2.31 -19.42
N GLN A 1018 -11.97 -2.05 -20.73
CA GLN A 1018 -12.46 -2.96 -21.78
C GLN A 1018 -11.54 -4.18 -21.88
N ILE A 1019 -10.23 -3.94 -21.85
CA ILE A 1019 -9.22 -4.99 -21.89
C ILE A 1019 -9.25 -5.83 -20.60
N TRP A 1020 -9.43 -5.21 -19.43
CA TRP A 1020 -9.61 -5.95 -18.17
C TRP A 1020 -10.90 -6.76 -18.17
N TYR A 1021 -12.01 -6.22 -18.68
CA TYR A 1021 -13.26 -6.96 -18.80
C TYR A 1021 -13.13 -8.15 -19.77
N LEU A 1022 -12.38 -7.99 -20.87
CA LEU A 1022 -11.98 -9.09 -21.74
C LEU A 1022 -11.11 -10.13 -21.02
N GLU A 1023 -10.12 -9.72 -20.21
CA GLU A 1023 -9.32 -10.65 -19.38
C GLU A 1023 -10.18 -11.47 -18.41
N GLU A 1024 -11.04 -10.80 -17.63
CA GLU A 1024 -11.99 -11.48 -16.73
C GLU A 1024 -12.87 -12.46 -17.50
N LEU A 1025 -13.43 -12.02 -18.64
CA LEU A 1025 -14.32 -12.82 -19.46
C LEU A 1025 -13.63 -14.08 -20.01
N LEU A 1026 -12.41 -13.92 -20.54
CA LEU A 1026 -11.61 -15.02 -21.08
C LEU A 1026 -11.24 -16.07 -20.02
N MET A 1027 -11.14 -15.68 -18.74
CA MET A 1027 -10.88 -16.61 -17.64
C MET A 1027 -12.13 -17.24 -17.00
N GLN A 1028 -13.34 -17.01 -17.54
CA GLN A 1028 -14.56 -17.65 -17.02
C GLN A 1028 -14.68 -19.11 -17.46
N ARG A 1029 -14.90 -20.01 -16.49
CA ARG A 1029 -15.13 -21.46 -16.75
C ARG A 1029 -16.31 -21.74 -17.69
N TRP A 1030 -17.28 -20.82 -17.75
CA TRP A 1030 -18.47 -20.94 -18.60
C TRP A 1030 -18.30 -20.32 -20.01
N LEU A 1031 -17.24 -19.54 -20.29
CA LEU A 1031 -17.07 -18.84 -21.57
C LEU A 1031 -17.23 -19.75 -22.81
N PRO A 1032 -16.70 -21.00 -22.84
CA PRO A 1032 -17.03 -21.99 -23.87
C PRO A 1032 -18.51 -22.05 -24.27
N GLN A 1033 -19.41 -22.09 -23.28
CA GLN A 1033 -20.84 -22.27 -23.49
C GLN A 1033 -21.52 -20.99 -23.98
N ALA A 1034 -21.02 -19.82 -23.56
CA ALA A 1034 -21.44 -18.52 -24.09
C ALA A 1034 -21.06 -18.35 -25.57
N ILE A 1035 -19.85 -18.74 -25.93
CA ILE A 1035 -19.35 -18.69 -27.30
C ILE A 1035 -20.08 -19.71 -28.18
N ASP A 1036 -20.36 -20.91 -27.68
CA ASP A 1036 -21.19 -21.90 -28.38
C ASP A 1036 -22.61 -21.37 -28.68
N LYS A 1037 -23.21 -20.60 -27.76
CA LYS A 1037 -24.55 -19.99 -27.92
C LYS A 1037 -24.58 -18.64 -28.65
N GLY A 1038 -23.45 -17.96 -28.82
CA GLY A 1038 -23.39 -16.61 -29.38
C GLY A 1038 -23.99 -15.51 -28.49
N SER A 1039 -24.26 -15.80 -27.22
CA SER A 1039 -24.84 -14.89 -26.23
C SER A 1039 -24.08 -14.98 -24.91
N LEU A 1040 -23.83 -13.82 -24.28
CA LEU A 1040 -23.32 -13.73 -22.92
C LEU A 1040 -24.42 -13.66 -21.86
N ASP A 1041 -25.64 -13.36 -22.27
CA ASP A 1041 -26.71 -12.92 -21.39
C ASP A 1041 -27.00 -14.00 -20.33
N GLU A 1042 -27.09 -15.26 -20.76
CA GLU A 1042 -27.25 -16.46 -19.92
C GLU A 1042 -26.12 -16.73 -18.92
N PHE A 1043 -24.95 -16.09 -19.06
CA PHE A 1043 -23.71 -16.49 -18.38
C PHE A 1043 -23.03 -15.38 -17.58
N LEU A 1044 -23.10 -14.12 -18.04
CA LEU A 1044 -22.73 -12.95 -17.23
C LEU A 1044 -23.53 -12.88 -15.95
N VAL A 1045 -24.75 -13.43 -15.96
CA VAL A 1045 -25.48 -13.69 -14.73
C VAL A 1045 -25.35 -15.15 -14.32
N VAL A 1046 -24.82 -15.35 -13.11
CA VAL A 1046 -24.70 -16.63 -12.40
C VAL A 1046 -26.10 -17.17 -12.06
N LYS A 1047 -26.76 -17.78 -13.06
CA LYS A 1047 -28.24 -17.96 -13.15
C LYS A 1047 -28.97 -16.62 -13.03
N GLY A 1048 -29.39 -16.02 -14.15
CA GLY A 1048 -30.30 -14.87 -14.10
C GLY A 1048 -30.19 -13.88 -15.23
N ALA A 1049 -30.05 -14.32 -16.48
CA ALA A 1049 -29.76 -13.53 -17.68
C ALA A 1049 -30.31 -12.08 -17.74
N CYS A 1050 -29.52 -11.19 -18.33
CA CYS A 1050 -29.94 -9.85 -18.71
C CYS A 1050 -29.55 -9.61 -20.18
N GLN A 1051 -30.56 -9.45 -21.04
CA GLN A 1051 -30.42 -9.17 -22.48
C GLN A 1051 -31.24 -7.91 -22.80
N GLN A 1052 -30.59 -6.74 -22.74
CA GLN A 1052 -30.97 -5.49 -23.41
C GLN A 1052 -29.83 -4.48 -23.32
#